data_AF-A0A7R9Z7S3-F1
#
_entry.id   AF-A0A7R9Z7S3-F1
#
_cell.length_a   1.000
_cell.length_b   1.000
_cell.length_c   1.000
_cell.angle_alpha   90.00
_cell.angle_beta   90.00
_cell.angle_gamma   90.00
#
_symmetry.space_group_name_H-M   'P 1'
#
loop_
_entity.id
_entity.type
_entity.pdbx_description
1 polymer ?
#
loop_
_entity_poly.entity_id
_entity_poly.type
_entity_poly.pdbx_seq_one_letter_code
_entity_poly.pdbx_strand_id
1 'polypeptide(L)'
;DEAPKFIPLTPSISGVQVLRLLANLLCPGTLFTRSEVMMVAVLGLYQKELKLFSTDLLASNVGNWIKFDLKEDGSQKFPAFWSLNFMRLLKLCPDNFLTKSEIERRDRHLNLSRLIRNHDTMITITVPLVIANTREGITRKRHCPKGQGGCGNNRCFTIFPGDSDVCGLCIVRSTEYEHFDRIKEKHSEQVLSDYDPSNIKDPNEDCSHWAQCSSCKANYSVVNVATLHVRPKCHYCRLGIAAPIIECARCLNIFVSQAGAAERAMSDACSMIKEVDDAHSRAIASILREAMERGEFICPCCTRTPEDMVTTVDVKVSKLIAQNNDLIDLIPVVRADYVELMDPGVKFWKKAESVRERNTVMLDTCKVPQELFHNSYKIHNISRVVSDINHTLMHHSGVSTCPMCICDVPVGNVVSMCGNCPARVCRDCVRRWYSQALPGTIVSEGHCKCPFCKSAPTYEAIRGLALSHFRNLRSTRRNRGEVCDWDPAFLYGACVDCLRLVPALERECGQLITSDSEDVPPVKVHTSALCWIPPEGCVFDAIQAIRKKHDRQIKRWPPHVNLLYPFVPAEDFSIVAMKLAKNLRTIRPFDVSLSEIRNFSHSSRSFTAWLHPNETSGFAALQAVCQASVPHCDDQAKKGAFVPHLTVGQCKSKTSVEDLVATAGWESSSTSCGEVCLISRKGDDDPFEVHWRVQLGTGTCSATPAALDAGEPAIEMPSASSNEPLLDLRNFRCDNCRDALTRRILNEADDAAPTKKCPGCGVEVE
;
A
#
# COMPACT_ATOMS: atom_id res chain seq x y z
N ASP A 1 6.55 -0.63 -41.24
CA ASP A 1 7.56 -0.38 -40.18
C ASP A 1 7.07 -0.93 -38.85
N GLU A 2 6.95 -2.26 -38.76
CA GLU A 2 6.64 -2.92 -37.48
C GLU A 2 7.94 -3.09 -36.71
N ALA A 3 7.95 -2.75 -35.41
CA ALA A 3 9.07 -3.14 -34.56
C ALA A 3 9.17 -4.68 -34.55
N PRO A 4 10.40 -5.23 -34.51
CA PRO A 4 10.59 -6.66 -34.55
C PRO A 4 9.90 -7.34 -33.37
N LYS A 5 8.96 -8.28 -33.65
CA LYS A 5 8.22 -9.07 -32.64
C LYS A 5 9.09 -10.10 -31.91
N PHE A 6 10.35 -10.26 -32.34
CA PHE A 6 11.35 -11.12 -31.73
C PHE A 6 12.75 -10.55 -31.98
N ILE A 7 13.70 -10.84 -31.09
CA ILE A 7 15.10 -10.45 -31.26
C ILE A 7 15.87 -11.67 -31.75
N PRO A 8 16.41 -11.67 -32.98
CA PRO A 8 17.19 -12.78 -33.48
C PRO A 8 18.51 -12.89 -32.69
N LEU A 9 18.78 -14.07 -32.13
CA LEU A 9 20.05 -14.37 -31.47
C LEU A 9 21.05 -14.90 -32.50
N THR A 10 21.47 -14.05 -33.43
CA THR A 10 22.49 -14.39 -34.44
C THR A 10 23.89 -14.09 -33.91
N PRO A 11 24.94 -14.81 -34.37
CA PRO A 11 26.33 -14.51 -34.02
C PRO A 11 26.77 -13.07 -34.35
N SER A 12 26.06 -12.40 -35.25
CA SER A 12 26.31 -11.00 -35.66
C SER A 12 25.83 -9.95 -34.67
N ILE A 13 25.00 -10.31 -33.67
CA ILE A 13 24.45 -9.36 -32.68
C ILE A 13 25.14 -9.62 -31.34
N SER A 14 25.86 -8.62 -30.83
CA SER A 14 26.50 -8.70 -29.52
C SER A 14 25.48 -8.84 -28.39
N GLY A 15 25.87 -9.48 -27.28
CA GLY A 15 25.00 -9.63 -26.10
C GLY A 15 24.45 -8.30 -25.56
N VAL A 16 25.23 -7.22 -25.68
CA VAL A 16 24.79 -5.87 -25.31
C VAL A 16 23.68 -5.37 -26.24
N GLN A 17 23.81 -5.60 -27.54
CA GLN A 17 22.76 -5.25 -28.50
C GLN A 17 21.49 -6.07 -28.26
N VAL A 18 21.62 -7.37 -27.96
CA VAL A 18 20.47 -8.22 -27.57
C VAL A 18 19.72 -7.59 -26.40
N LEU A 19 20.43 -7.25 -25.31
CA LEU A 19 19.80 -6.65 -24.13
C LEU A 19 19.20 -5.27 -24.42
N ARG A 20 19.83 -4.43 -25.24
CA ARG A 20 19.28 -3.12 -25.66
C ARG A 20 17.99 -3.25 -26.44
N LEU A 21 17.93 -4.23 -27.34
CA LEU A 21 16.80 -4.47 -28.21
C LEU A 21 15.58 -4.99 -27.45
N LEU A 22 15.74 -5.52 -26.22
CA LEU A 22 14.61 -5.98 -25.39
C LEU A 22 13.57 -4.89 -25.14
N ALA A 23 13.96 -3.61 -25.11
CA ALA A 23 13.03 -2.50 -24.99
C ALA A 23 12.02 -2.46 -26.15
N ASN A 24 12.42 -2.83 -27.38
CA ASN A 24 11.51 -2.89 -28.53
C ASN A 24 10.38 -3.91 -28.35
N LEU A 25 10.61 -4.96 -27.56
CA LEU A 25 9.59 -5.95 -27.25
C LEU A 25 8.56 -5.44 -26.23
N LEU A 26 8.93 -4.43 -25.44
CA LEU A 26 8.05 -3.78 -24.46
C LEU A 26 7.34 -2.56 -25.06
N CYS A 27 8.08 -1.74 -25.80
CA CYS A 27 7.61 -0.56 -26.49
C CYS A 27 8.30 -0.47 -27.86
N PRO A 28 7.62 -0.83 -28.95
CA PRO A 28 8.11 -0.73 -30.32
C PRO A 28 8.87 0.57 -30.60
N GLY A 29 10.10 0.46 -31.13
CA GLY A 29 10.94 1.62 -31.49
C GLY A 29 11.81 2.17 -30.35
N THR A 30 11.75 1.58 -29.16
CA THR A 30 12.57 1.98 -28.01
C THR A 30 13.81 1.11 -27.84
N LEU A 31 14.89 1.70 -27.31
CA LEU A 31 16.10 0.99 -26.94
C LEU A 31 16.47 1.35 -25.50
N PHE A 32 16.91 0.36 -24.73
CA PHE A 32 17.44 0.66 -23.41
C PHE A 32 18.72 1.49 -23.51
N THR A 33 18.82 2.49 -22.63
CA THR A 33 20.04 3.25 -22.37
C THR A 33 21.11 2.34 -21.74
N ARG A 34 22.37 2.78 -21.72
CA ARG A 34 23.46 1.98 -21.14
C ARG A 34 23.18 1.57 -19.69
N SER A 35 22.58 2.44 -18.88
CA SER A 35 22.25 2.16 -17.48
C SER A 35 21.08 1.18 -17.34
N GLU A 36 20.04 1.32 -18.16
CA GLU A 36 18.91 0.38 -18.18
C GLU A 36 19.36 -1.02 -18.61
N VAL A 37 20.26 -1.12 -19.60
CA VAL A 37 20.81 -2.42 -20.02
C VAL A 37 21.49 -3.15 -18.87
N MET A 38 22.23 -2.43 -18.02
CA MET A 38 22.87 -3.03 -16.84
C MET A 38 21.83 -3.51 -15.81
N MET A 39 20.76 -2.74 -15.60
CA MET A 39 19.66 -3.15 -14.73
C MET A 39 18.96 -4.41 -15.26
N VAL A 40 18.70 -4.45 -16.58
CA VAL A 40 18.12 -5.62 -17.26
C VAL A 40 19.08 -6.80 -17.24
N ALA A 41 20.39 -6.59 -17.31
CA ALA A 41 21.40 -7.65 -17.17
C ALA A 41 21.33 -8.31 -15.79
N VAL A 42 21.12 -7.54 -14.70
CA VAL A 42 20.93 -8.13 -13.36
C VAL A 42 19.73 -9.11 -13.36
N LEU A 43 18.63 -8.76 -14.02
CA LEU A 43 17.48 -9.66 -14.19
C LEU A 43 17.80 -10.84 -15.12
N GLY A 44 18.59 -10.59 -16.17
CA GLY A 44 19.02 -11.58 -17.14
C GLY A 44 19.90 -12.68 -16.54
N LEU A 45 20.57 -12.46 -15.41
CA LEU A 45 21.29 -13.52 -14.67
C LEU A 45 20.39 -14.69 -14.25
N TYR A 46 19.10 -14.42 -14.06
CA TYR A 46 18.10 -15.38 -13.62
C TYR A 46 17.32 -16.01 -14.79
N GLN A 47 17.65 -15.62 -16.02
CA GLN A 47 16.99 -16.06 -17.24
C GLN A 47 18.00 -16.90 -18.05
N LYS A 48 17.63 -18.14 -18.41
CA LYS A 48 18.54 -19.11 -19.03
C LYS A 48 19.27 -18.61 -20.30
N GLU A 49 18.55 -18.01 -21.23
CA GLU A 49 19.06 -17.52 -22.52
C GLU A 49 19.84 -16.21 -22.40
N LEU A 50 19.50 -15.36 -21.42
CA LEU A 50 20.16 -14.07 -21.22
C LEU A 50 21.36 -14.15 -20.26
N LYS A 51 21.50 -15.24 -19.50
CA LYS A 51 22.48 -15.37 -18.41
C LYS A 51 23.91 -15.16 -18.87
N LEU A 52 24.31 -15.73 -20.01
CA LEU A 52 25.68 -15.59 -20.52
C LEU A 52 25.98 -14.13 -20.89
N PHE A 53 25.14 -13.52 -21.72
CA PHE A 53 25.27 -12.11 -22.10
C PHE A 53 25.28 -11.17 -20.89
N SER A 54 24.44 -11.45 -19.90
CA SER A 54 24.35 -10.67 -18.67
C SER A 54 25.59 -10.80 -17.80
N THR A 55 26.13 -12.02 -17.69
CA THR A 55 27.34 -12.32 -16.92
C THR A 55 28.54 -11.56 -17.49
N ASP A 56 28.77 -11.67 -18.80
CA ASP A 56 29.90 -11.03 -19.48
C ASP A 56 29.83 -9.51 -19.40
N LEU A 57 28.62 -8.96 -19.56
CA LEU A 57 28.39 -7.52 -19.50
C LEU A 57 28.63 -6.95 -18.09
N LEU A 58 28.08 -7.60 -17.06
CA LEU A 58 28.24 -7.18 -15.67
C LEU A 58 29.71 -7.31 -15.22
N ALA A 59 30.36 -8.44 -15.53
CA ALA A 59 31.77 -8.66 -15.21
C ALA A 59 32.69 -7.58 -15.80
N SER A 60 32.41 -7.16 -17.04
CA SER A 60 33.23 -6.17 -17.75
C SER A 60 33.00 -4.73 -17.31
N ASN A 61 32.01 -4.46 -16.43
CA ASN A 61 31.62 -3.11 -16.03
C ASN A 61 31.57 -2.90 -14.51
N VAL A 62 32.09 -3.83 -13.70
CA VAL A 62 32.16 -3.68 -12.23
C VAL A 62 32.80 -2.32 -11.86
N GLY A 63 32.12 -1.55 -11.00
CA GLY A 63 32.55 -0.23 -10.55
C GLY A 63 32.43 0.91 -11.57
N ASN A 64 31.96 0.65 -12.80
CA ASN A 64 31.96 1.64 -13.89
C ASN A 64 30.56 2.14 -14.29
N TRP A 65 29.49 1.49 -13.85
CA TRP A 65 28.13 1.78 -14.34
C TRP A 65 27.18 2.37 -13.30
N ILE A 66 27.37 2.06 -12.00
CA ILE A 66 26.56 2.60 -10.91
C ILE A 66 27.12 3.97 -10.54
N LYS A 67 26.24 4.98 -10.47
CA LYS A 67 26.66 6.36 -10.25
C LYS A 67 25.93 6.98 -9.06
N PHE A 68 26.68 7.24 -7.99
CA PHE A 68 26.22 7.94 -6.79
C PHE A 68 26.67 9.41 -6.78
N ASP A 69 26.76 10.03 -7.95
CA ASP A 69 27.16 11.43 -8.06
C ASP A 69 26.07 12.37 -7.52
N LEU A 70 26.50 13.39 -6.77
CA LEU A 70 25.67 14.52 -6.38
C LEU A 70 26.01 15.73 -7.26
N LYS A 71 25.04 16.61 -7.47
CA LYS A 71 25.25 17.94 -8.04
C LYS A 71 25.81 18.87 -6.95
N GLU A 72 26.27 20.06 -7.35
CA GLU A 72 26.82 21.07 -6.43
C GLU A 72 25.82 21.50 -5.33
N ASP A 73 24.52 21.47 -5.64
CA ASP A 73 23.44 21.75 -4.69
C ASP A 73 23.12 20.58 -3.72
N GLY A 74 23.89 19.48 -3.79
CA GLY A 74 23.70 18.28 -2.99
C GLY A 74 22.53 17.39 -3.43
N SER A 75 21.87 17.69 -4.57
CA SER A 75 20.84 16.84 -5.15
C SER A 75 21.45 15.69 -5.97
N GLN A 76 20.69 14.62 -6.18
CA GLN A 76 21.15 13.44 -6.92
C GLN A 76 21.33 13.77 -8.41
N LYS A 77 22.50 13.47 -8.97
CA LYS A 77 22.70 13.56 -10.43
C LYS A 77 21.96 12.46 -11.18
N PHE A 78 21.88 11.27 -10.58
CA PHE A 78 21.22 10.09 -11.16
C PHE A 78 20.25 9.43 -10.15
N PRO A 79 19.05 10.00 -9.94
CA PRO A 79 18.14 9.56 -8.86
C PRO A 79 17.79 8.07 -8.83
N ALA A 80 17.72 7.42 -10.00
CA ALA A 80 17.39 5.99 -10.11
C ALA A 80 18.30 5.09 -9.25
N PHE A 81 19.60 5.38 -9.21
CA PHE A 81 20.60 4.60 -8.48
C PHE A 81 20.51 4.75 -6.95
N TRP A 82 19.79 5.75 -6.47
CA TRP A 82 19.58 5.99 -5.04
C TRP A 82 18.26 5.40 -4.53
N SER A 83 17.43 4.88 -5.43
CA SER A 83 16.11 4.36 -5.06
C SER A 83 16.23 3.04 -4.30
N LEU A 84 15.30 2.81 -3.36
CA LEU A 84 15.22 1.52 -2.66
C LEU A 84 14.94 0.36 -3.63
N ASN A 85 14.22 0.61 -4.73
CA ASN A 85 13.97 -0.40 -5.76
C ASN A 85 15.25 -0.79 -6.49
N PHE A 86 16.14 0.16 -6.77
CA PHE A 86 17.46 -0.17 -7.30
C PHE A 86 18.29 -0.97 -6.31
N MET A 87 18.28 -0.63 -5.02
CA MET A 87 18.97 -1.42 -3.99
C MET A 87 18.42 -2.85 -3.89
N ARG A 88 17.11 -3.03 -4.06
CA ARG A 88 16.46 -4.36 -4.14
C ARG A 88 16.84 -5.11 -5.41
N LEU A 89 17.00 -4.43 -6.55
CA LEU A 89 17.54 -5.02 -7.76
C LEU A 89 19.00 -5.48 -7.53
N LEU A 90 19.83 -4.64 -6.92
CA LEU A 90 21.21 -5.00 -6.57
C LEU A 90 21.31 -6.16 -5.58
N LYS A 91 20.30 -6.38 -4.73
CA LYS A 91 20.20 -7.57 -3.87
C LYS A 91 20.13 -8.87 -4.69
N LEU A 92 19.60 -8.81 -5.91
CA LEU A 92 19.58 -9.94 -6.83
C LEU A 92 20.91 -10.08 -7.57
N CYS A 93 21.77 -9.06 -7.59
CA CYS A 93 23.07 -9.13 -8.24
C CYS A 93 24.07 -9.87 -7.32
N PRO A 94 24.70 -10.96 -7.78
CA PRO A 94 25.77 -11.62 -7.05
C PRO A 94 26.93 -10.65 -6.72
N ASP A 95 27.50 -10.78 -5.52
CA ASP A 95 28.50 -9.84 -5.00
C ASP A 95 29.76 -9.73 -5.88
N ASN A 96 30.10 -10.77 -6.64
CA ASN A 96 31.26 -10.75 -7.54
C ASN A 96 31.11 -9.79 -8.74
N PHE A 97 29.91 -9.23 -8.97
CA PHE A 97 29.67 -8.22 -10.00
C PHE A 97 29.56 -6.80 -9.43
N LEU A 98 29.85 -6.62 -8.15
CA LEU A 98 29.81 -5.34 -7.44
C LEU A 98 31.16 -5.09 -6.76
N THR A 99 31.53 -3.83 -6.63
CA THR A 99 32.64 -3.39 -5.78
C THR A 99 32.25 -3.49 -4.31
N LYS A 100 33.26 -3.52 -3.44
CA LYS A 100 33.04 -3.54 -1.98
C LYS A 100 32.18 -2.36 -1.50
N SER A 101 32.42 -1.16 -2.04
CA SER A 101 31.65 0.04 -1.67
C SER A 101 30.20 0.00 -2.17
N GLU A 102 29.94 -0.59 -3.35
CA GLU A 102 28.59 -0.80 -3.86
C GLU A 102 27.81 -1.81 -3.00
N ILE A 103 28.47 -2.89 -2.56
CA ILE A 103 27.91 -3.90 -1.64
C ILE A 103 27.58 -3.26 -0.29
N GLU A 104 28.53 -2.54 0.31
CA GLU A 104 28.33 -1.85 1.59
C GLU A 104 27.16 -0.86 1.51
N ARG A 105 27.08 -0.07 0.43
CA ARG A 105 25.98 0.89 0.22
C ARG A 105 24.63 0.19 0.02
N ARG A 106 24.58 -0.89 -0.77
CA ARG A 106 23.39 -1.73 -0.97
C ARG A 106 22.87 -2.26 0.35
N ASP A 107 23.74 -2.94 1.11
CA ASP A 107 23.36 -3.62 2.33
C ASP A 107 22.92 -2.63 3.40
N ARG A 108 23.62 -1.51 3.53
CA ARG A 108 23.24 -0.38 4.38
C ARG A 108 21.84 0.15 4.06
N HIS A 109 21.54 0.46 2.80
CA HIS A 109 20.21 0.92 2.41
C HIS A 109 19.12 -0.12 2.76
N LEU A 110 19.37 -1.39 2.46
CA LEU A 110 18.41 -2.45 2.73
C LEU A 110 18.23 -2.73 4.23
N ASN A 111 19.29 -2.58 5.04
CA ASN A 111 19.26 -2.76 6.50
C ASN A 111 18.52 -1.60 7.17
N LEU A 112 18.82 -0.35 6.80
CA LEU A 112 18.12 0.82 7.35
C LEU A 112 16.63 0.83 6.97
N SER A 113 16.30 0.46 5.73
CA SER A 113 14.91 0.32 5.31
C SER A 113 14.16 -0.74 6.14
N ARG A 114 14.82 -1.87 6.43
CA ARG A 114 14.30 -2.92 7.32
C ARG A 114 14.06 -2.41 8.73
N LEU A 115 15.03 -1.71 9.31
CA LEU A 115 14.93 -1.14 10.65
C LEU A 115 13.74 -0.17 10.77
N ILE A 116 13.60 0.76 9.83
CA ILE A 116 12.48 1.72 9.81
C ILE A 116 11.14 0.98 9.72
N ARG A 117 11.03 -0.01 8.84
CA ARG A 117 9.80 -0.80 8.69
C ARG A 117 9.47 -1.61 9.94
N ASN A 118 10.48 -2.18 10.58
CA ASN A 118 10.31 -3.03 11.75
C ASN A 118 10.12 -2.22 13.04
N HIS A 119 10.41 -0.92 13.02
CA HIS A 119 10.34 -0.05 14.20
C HIS A 119 8.95 0.00 14.84
N ASP A 120 7.89 -0.14 14.05
CA ASP A 120 6.50 -0.07 14.55
C ASP A 120 5.84 -1.44 14.79
N THR A 121 6.65 -2.51 14.79
CA THR A 121 6.17 -3.88 15.05
C THR A 121 5.79 -4.06 16.52
N MET A 122 4.88 -5.01 16.77
CA MET A 122 4.39 -5.34 18.10
C MET A 122 5.27 -6.40 18.75
N ILE A 123 5.56 -6.23 20.04
CA ILE A 123 6.14 -7.24 20.91
C ILE A 123 5.29 -7.38 22.18
N THR A 124 5.27 -8.59 22.75
CA THR A 124 4.55 -8.85 23.99
C THR A 124 5.46 -8.62 25.18
N ILE A 125 5.07 -7.72 26.07
CA ILE A 125 5.74 -7.47 27.34
C ILE A 125 4.88 -7.93 28.51
N THR A 126 5.50 -8.11 29.68
CA THR A 126 4.80 -8.40 30.93
C THR A 126 4.99 -7.22 31.90
N VAL A 127 3.90 -6.72 32.45
CA VAL A 127 3.87 -5.60 33.41
C VAL A 127 3.06 -5.98 34.65
N PRO A 128 3.23 -5.26 35.78
CA PRO A 128 2.31 -5.32 36.92
C PRO A 128 0.85 -5.25 36.50
N LEU A 129 -0.01 -5.99 37.21
CA LEU A 129 -1.45 -5.93 37.04
C LEU A 129 -1.97 -4.49 37.19
N VAL A 130 -2.76 -4.05 36.20
CA VAL A 130 -3.48 -2.78 36.25
C VAL A 130 -4.90 -3.03 36.73
N ILE A 131 -5.25 -2.52 37.91
CA ILE A 131 -6.59 -2.65 38.48
C ILE A 131 -7.42 -1.43 38.03
N ALA A 132 -8.34 -1.64 37.08
CA ALA A 132 -9.17 -0.56 36.54
C ALA A 132 -10.19 -0.02 37.56
N ASN A 133 -10.79 -0.91 38.36
CA ASN A 133 -11.80 -0.61 39.38
C ASN A 133 -11.34 -1.12 40.76
N THR A 134 -12.23 -1.77 41.51
CA THR A 134 -11.88 -2.58 42.68
C THR A 134 -11.77 -4.06 42.30
N ARG A 135 -10.92 -4.79 43.01
CA ARG A 135 -10.78 -6.25 42.87
C ARG A 135 -10.61 -6.85 44.25
N GLU A 136 -11.33 -7.92 44.56
CA GLU A 136 -11.03 -8.73 45.74
C GLU A 136 -9.72 -9.49 45.53
N GLY A 137 -8.86 -9.47 46.54
CA GLY A 137 -7.58 -10.18 46.48
C GLY A 137 -6.99 -10.42 47.85
N ILE A 138 -6.07 -11.38 47.89
CA ILE A 138 -5.36 -11.78 49.10
C ILE A 138 -4.56 -10.59 49.63
N THR A 139 -4.57 -10.40 50.94
CA THR A 139 -3.79 -9.39 51.64
C THR A 139 -3.20 -9.95 52.94
N ARG A 140 -2.34 -9.18 53.59
CA ARG A 140 -1.95 -9.40 54.98
C ARG A 140 -2.67 -8.38 55.83
N LYS A 141 -3.25 -8.84 56.92
CA LYS A 141 -4.00 -7.99 57.83
C LYS A 141 -3.27 -7.79 59.15
N ARG A 142 -3.42 -6.60 59.71
CA ARG A 142 -3.02 -6.26 61.07
C ARG A 142 -4.26 -6.03 61.92
N HIS A 143 -4.19 -6.41 63.18
CA HIS A 143 -5.28 -6.20 64.14
C HIS A 143 -5.30 -4.74 64.62
N CYS A 144 -6.47 -4.10 64.62
CA CYS A 144 -6.67 -2.76 65.16
C CYS A 144 -7.28 -2.84 66.58
N PRO A 145 -6.53 -2.59 67.67
CA PRO A 145 -6.97 -2.89 69.03
C PRO A 145 -8.01 -1.91 69.57
N LYS A 146 -9.10 -2.42 70.18
CA LYS A 146 -10.17 -1.58 70.76
C LYS A 146 -9.71 -0.65 71.89
N GLY A 147 -8.72 -1.09 72.68
CA GLY A 147 -8.26 -0.38 73.88
C GLY A 147 -7.47 0.91 73.63
N GLN A 148 -7.09 1.21 72.38
CA GLN A 148 -6.28 2.37 72.01
C GLN A 148 -6.99 3.28 70.99
N GLY A 149 -8.32 3.32 71.01
CA GLY A 149 -9.11 4.08 70.03
C GLY A 149 -9.30 3.38 68.68
N GLY A 150 -9.00 2.09 68.59
CA GLY A 150 -9.22 1.26 67.41
C GLY A 150 -10.59 0.58 67.33
N CYS A 151 -10.89 -0.01 66.19
CA CYS A 151 -12.21 -0.61 65.89
C CYS A 151 -12.35 -2.09 66.27
N GLY A 152 -11.25 -2.78 66.59
CA GLY A 152 -11.24 -4.23 66.85
C GLY A 152 -11.19 -5.12 65.61
N ASN A 153 -11.15 -4.55 64.40
CA ASN A 153 -11.14 -5.32 63.16
C ASN A 153 -9.71 -5.57 62.63
N ASN A 154 -9.52 -6.71 61.96
CA ASN A 154 -8.32 -6.99 61.18
C ASN A 154 -8.41 -6.24 59.84
N ARG A 155 -7.42 -5.41 59.53
CA ARG A 155 -7.41 -4.53 58.35
C ARG A 155 -6.18 -4.75 57.49
N CYS A 156 -6.30 -4.49 56.19
CA CYS A 156 -5.15 -4.49 55.29
C CYS A 156 -4.04 -3.55 55.79
N PHE A 157 -2.79 -4.01 55.68
CA PHE A 157 -1.60 -3.25 56.10
C PHE A 157 -1.52 -1.84 55.48
N THR A 158 -2.07 -1.62 54.27
CA THR A 158 -2.02 -0.32 53.58
C THR A 158 -2.81 0.80 54.26
N ILE A 159 -3.65 0.47 55.25
CA ILE A 159 -4.52 1.43 55.95
C ILE A 159 -3.89 1.89 57.28
N PHE A 160 -2.80 1.28 57.73
CA PHE A 160 -2.13 1.66 58.97
C PHE A 160 -1.09 2.75 58.69
N PRO A 161 -1.21 3.93 59.33
CA PRO A 161 -0.22 4.98 59.18
C PRO A 161 0.94 4.79 60.16
N GLY A 162 2.16 5.00 59.67
CA GLY A 162 3.34 5.03 60.52
C GLY A 162 3.55 3.72 61.29
N ASP A 163 4.05 3.83 62.52
CA ASP A 163 4.15 2.73 63.50
C ASP A 163 2.86 2.50 64.30
N SER A 164 1.73 3.07 63.88
CA SER A 164 0.48 2.92 64.62
C SER A 164 -0.07 1.50 64.52
N ASP A 165 -0.59 1.02 65.65
CA ASP A 165 -1.46 -0.17 65.74
C ASP A 165 -2.93 0.18 65.46
N VAL A 166 -3.26 1.46 65.33
CA VAL A 166 -4.61 1.94 65.01
C VAL A 166 -4.74 2.19 63.51
N CYS A 167 -5.80 1.69 62.89
CA CYS A 167 -6.01 1.87 61.46
C CYS A 167 -6.40 3.31 61.13
N GLY A 168 -6.08 3.77 59.91
CA GLY A 168 -6.32 5.14 59.46
C GLY A 168 -7.78 5.58 59.55
N LEU A 169 -8.75 4.67 59.40
CA LEU A 169 -10.17 4.98 59.58
C LEU A 169 -10.50 5.41 61.01
N CYS A 170 -9.91 4.75 62.01
CA CYS A 170 -10.10 5.09 63.42
C CYS A 170 -9.34 6.36 63.80
N ILE A 171 -8.17 6.58 63.20
CA ILE A 171 -7.40 7.81 63.41
C ILE A 171 -8.17 9.02 62.87
N VAL A 172 -8.68 8.98 61.63
CA VAL A 172 -9.48 10.07 61.05
C VAL A 172 -10.72 10.35 61.90
N ARG A 173 -11.42 9.30 62.37
CA ARG A 173 -12.54 9.44 63.32
C ARG A 173 -12.13 10.20 64.59
N SER A 174 -10.92 9.97 65.10
CA SER A 174 -10.42 10.62 66.32
C SER A 174 -9.90 12.04 66.10
N THR A 175 -9.40 12.37 64.91
CA THR A 175 -8.78 13.68 64.59
C THR A 175 -9.76 14.68 63.98
N GLU A 176 -10.79 14.25 63.25
CA GLU A 176 -11.83 15.11 62.67
C GLU A 176 -13.10 15.09 63.53
N TYR A 177 -13.00 15.57 64.77
CA TYR A 177 -14.18 15.79 65.62
C TYR A 177 -15.14 16.86 65.03
N GLU A 178 -14.67 17.71 64.10
CA GLU A 178 -15.49 18.79 63.49
C GLU A 178 -16.28 18.39 62.23
N HIS A 179 -15.94 17.28 61.55
CA HIS A 179 -16.67 16.85 60.34
C HIS A 179 -17.85 15.93 60.68
N PHE A 180 -17.70 15.08 61.71
CA PHE A 180 -18.75 14.17 62.17
C PHE A 180 -19.95 14.90 62.80
N ASP A 181 -19.73 16.05 63.47
CA ASP A 181 -20.84 16.85 64.02
C ASP A 181 -21.69 17.50 62.91
N ARG A 182 -21.12 17.85 61.75
CA ARG A 182 -21.88 18.32 60.58
C ARG A 182 -22.64 17.19 59.86
N ILE A 183 -22.16 15.95 59.95
CA ILE A 183 -22.83 14.76 59.39
C ILE A 183 -23.99 14.33 60.31
N LYS A 184 -23.82 14.42 61.63
CA LYS A 184 -24.89 14.15 62.62
C LYS A 184 -26.14 15.01 62.43
N GLU A 185 -25.98 16.28 62.04
CA GLU A 185 -27.12 17.18 61.83
C GLU A 185 -27.90 16.90 60.53
N LYS A 186 -27.29 16.24 59.52
CA LYS A 186 -27.88 16.02 58.19
C LYS A 186 -28.26 14.58 57.86
N HIS A 187 -27.82 13.61 58.64
CA HIS A 187 -28.01 12.19 58.35
C HIS A 187 -28.60 11.44 59.55
N SER A 188 -29.51 10.49 59.30
CA SER A 188 -30.13 9.65 60.33
C SER A 188 -29.11 8.80 61.09
N GLU A 189 -29.42 8.39 62.34
CA GLU A 189 -28.59 7.49 63.17
C GLU A 189 -28.08 6.26 62.42
N GLN A 190 -28.88 5.72 61.50
CA GLN A 190 -28.52 4.58 60.66
C GLN A 190 -27.33 4.86 59.73
N VAL A 191 -27.24 6.06 59.15
CA VAL A 191 -26.13 6.46 58.27
C VAL A 191 -24.85 6.64 59.10
N LEU A 192 -24.94 7.18 60.32
CA LEU A 192 -23.78 7.31 61.21
C LEU A 192 -23.22 5.94 61.64
N SER A 193 -24.10 4.95 61.85
CA SER A 193 -23.71 3.56 62.10
C SER A 193 -22.95 2.94 60.91
N ASP A 194 -23.34 3.27 59.67
CA ASP A 194 -22.71 2.75 58.45
C ASP A 194 -21.28 3.28 58.23
N TYR A 195 -20.93 4.41 58.85
CA TYR A 195 -19.59 5.00 58.81
C TYR A 195 -18.71 4.62 60.02
N ASP A 196 -19.21 3.89 61.03
CA ASP A 196 -18.37 3.42 62.14
C ASP A 196 -17.36 2.38 61.64
N PRO A 197 -16.03 2.61 61.78
CA PRO A 197 -15.01 1.65 61.35
C PRO A 197 -15.13 0.26 62.02
N SER A 198 -15.89 0.11 63.10
CA SER A 198 -16.18 -1.16 63.76
C SER A 198 -17.21 -2.00 63.02
N ASN A 199 -18.13 -1.36 62.29
CA ASN A 199 -19.22 -2.01 61.58
C ASN A 199 -18.86 -2.44 60.15
N ILE A 200 -17.86 -1.80 59.54
CA ILE A 200 -17.45 -2.10 58.16
C ILE A 200 -16.55 -3.35 58.16
N LYS A 201 -16.96 -4.48 57.60
CA LYS A 201 -16.12 -5.70 57.56
C LYS A 201 -15.44 -5.86 56.20
N ASP A 202 -14.22 -6.41 56.22
CA ASP A 202 -13.59 -6.91 54.99
C ASP A 202 -14.29 -8.20 54.51
N PRO A 203 -14.16 -8.59 53.23
CA PRO A 203 -14.86 -9.75 52.66
C PRO A 203 -14.63 -11.05 53.42
N ASN A 204 -13.35 -11.42 53.63
CA ASN A 204 -12.91 -12.63 54.32
C ASN A 204 -11.70 -12.32 55.22
N GLU A 205 -11.24 -13.28 56.00
CA GLU A 205 -10.07 -13.13 56.89
C GLU A 205 -8.80 -12.68 56.14
N ASP A 206 -8.50 -13.31 55.00
CA ASP A 206 -7.27 -13.04 54.23
C ASP A 206 -7.48 -12.15 52.99
N CYS A 207 -8.70 -11.67 52.74
CA CYS A 207 -9.02 -10.88 51.54
C CYS A 207 -9.43 -9.45 51.89
N SER A 208 -9.08 -8.52 51.01
CA SER A 208 -9.57 -7.14 51.00
C SER A 208 -9.91 -6.72 49.58
N HIS A 209 -10.68 -5.65 49.45
CA HIS A 209 -10.88 -5.02 48.15
C HIS A 209 -9.69 -4.10 47.84
N TRP A 210 -8.97 -4.41 46.78
CA TRP A 210 -7.87 -3.62 46.27
C TRP A 210 -8.37 -2.61 45.24
N ALA A 211 -7.82 -1.41 45.30
CA ALA A 211 -7.92 -0.41 44.25
C ALA A 211 -6.54 0.13 43.90
N GLN A 212 -6.37 0.58 42.66
CA GLN A 212 -5.15 1.23 42.22
C GLN A 212 -5.34 2.74 42.15
N CYS A 213 -4.46 3.50 42.80
CA CYS A 213 -4.52 4.96 42.77
C CYS A 213 -4.28 5.50 41.37
N SER A 214 -5.19 6.32 40.85
CA SER A 214 -5.07 6.88 39.50
C SER A 214 -3.85 7.79 39.32
N SER A 215 -3.37 8.38 40.41
CA SER A 215 -2.24 9.33 40.43
C SER A 215 -0.90 8.63 40.64
N CYS A 216 -0.67 8.01 41.81
CA CYS A 216 0.62 7.37 42.12
C CYS A 216 0.74 5.90 41.68
N LYS A 217 -0.31 5.30 41.12
CA LYS A 217 -0.37 3.87 40.70
C LYS A 217 -0.19 2.84 41.81
N ALA A 218 -0.04 3.27 43.07
CA ALA A 218 0.04 2.35 44.20
C ALA A 218 -1.31 1.67 44.47
N ASN A 219 -1.23 0.37 44.77
CA ASN A 219 -2.35 -0.45 45.22
C ASN A 219 -2.60 -0.20 46.71
N TYR A 220 -3.87 -0.05 47.08
CA TYR A 220 -4.31 0.15 48.46
C TYR A 220 -5.67 -0.50 48.68
N SER A 221 -5.95 -0.85 49.93
CA SER A 221 -7.25 -1.42 50.31
C SER A 221 -8.33 -0.35 50.44
N VAL A 222 -9.52 -0.68 49.94
CA VAL A 222 -10.75 0.09 50.08
C VAL A 222 -11.71 -0.72 50.95
N VAL A 223 -12.02 -0.22 52.15
CA VAL A 223 -12.88 -0.95 53.09
C VAL A 223 -14.36 -0.82 52.73
N ASN A 224 -14.82 0.39 52.39
CA ASN A 224 -16.21 0.63 51.99
C ASN A 224 -16.32 0.88 50.47
N VAL A 225 -16.38 -0.20 49.69
CA VAL A 225 -16.49 -0.13 48.22
C VAL A 225 -17.76 0.56 47.75
N ALA A 226 -18.88 0.40 48.46
CA ALA A 226 -20.16 1.02 48.10
C ALA A 226 -20.10 2.55 48.05
N THR A 227 -19.18 3.16 48.81
CA THR A 227 -18.99 4.63 48.81
C THR A 227 -18.02 5.13 47.73
N LEU A 228 -17.34 4.24 47.00
CA LEU A 228 -16.34 4.62 45.99
C LEU A 228 -17.00 4.96 44.63
N HIS A 229 -17.53 6.18 44.52
CA HIS A 229 -18.22 6.68 43.32
C HIS A 229 -17.31 7.46 42.35
N VAL A 230 -16.01 7.53 42.63
CA VAL A 230 -15.03 8.29 41.85
C VAL A 230 -13.83 7.43 41.51
N ARG A 231 -13.06 7.85 40.49
CA ARG A 231 -11.82 7.16 40.13
C ARG A 231 -10.92 7.00 41.37
N PRO A 232 -10.43 5.79 41.69
CA PRO A 232 -9.75 5.55 42.95
C PRO A 232 -8.50 6.44 43.11
N LYS A 233 -8.38 7.09 44.27
CA LYS A 233 -7.18 7.86 44.69
C LYS A 233 -6.89 7.55 46.15
N CYS A 234 -5.63 7.22 46.46
CA CYS A 234 -5.19 7.00 47.83
C CYS A 234 -5.27 8.30 48.66
N HIS A 235 -5.24 8.17 49.99
CA HIS A 235 -5.33 9.29 50.93
C HIS A 235 -4.32 10.40 50.63
N TYR A 236 -3.03 10.06 50.48
CA TYR A 236 -1.97 11.04 50.23
C TYR A 236 -2.15 11.81 48.93
N CYS A 237 -2.47 11.13 47.83
CA CYS A 237 -2.72 11.80 46.54
C CYS A 237 -3.99 12.67 46.55
N ARG A 238 -4.97 12.39 47.43
CA ARG A 238 -6.13 13.29 47.62
C ARG A 238 -5.73 14.58 48.31
N LEU A 239 -4.75 14.52 49.22
CA LEU A 239 -4.18 15.67 49.91
C LEU A 239 -3.09 16.39 49.10
N GLY A 240 -2.76 15.91 47.90
CA GLY A 240 -1.65 16.47 47.10
C GLY A 240 -0.26 16.15 47.66
N ILE A 241 -0.15 15.17 48.57
CA ILE A 241 1.10 14.76 49.21
C ILE A 241 1.66 13.52 48.51
N ALA A 242 3.00 13.40 48.45
CA ALA A 242 3.67 12.20 47.96
C ALA A 242 3.26 10.98 48.79
N ALA A 243 2.71 9.95 48.13
CA ALA A 243 2.32 8.72 48.80
C ALA A 243 3.56 7.91 49.19
N PRO A 244 3.65 7.39 50.44
CA PRO A 244 4.68 6.46 50.80
C PRO A 244 4.36 5.10 50.14
N ILE A 245 5.30 4.62 49.33
CA ILE A 245 5.11 3.43 48.48
C ILE A 245 6.20 2.39 48.75
N ILE A 246 5.83 1.12 48.60
CA ILE A 246 6.74 -0.01 48.61
C ILE A 246 6.51 -0.87 47.36
N GLU A 247 7.58 -1.34 46.73
CA GLU A 247 7.53 -2.19 45.53
C GLU A 247 7.66 -3.66 45.92
N CYS A 248 6.84 -4.52 45.31
CA CYS A 248 7.02 -5.96 45.44
C CYS A 248 8.12 -6.45 44.50
N ALA A 249 9.15 -7.11 45.04
CA ALA A 249 10.27 -7.61 44.25
C ALA A 249 9.91 -8.70 43.22
N ARG A 250 8.74 -9.36 43.36
CA ARG A 250 8.31 -10.45 42.46
C ARG A 250 7.38 -10.02 41.33
N CYS A 251 6.37 -9.19 41.61
CA CYS A 251 5.40 -8.75 40.58
C CYS A 251 5.59 -7.29 40.15
N LEU A 252 6.50 -6.55 40.80
CA LEU A 252 6.77 -5.12 40.56
C LEU A 252 5.57 -4.19 40.78
N ASN A 253 4.48 -4.70 41.39
CA ASN A 253 3.39 -3.84 41.85
C ASN A 253 3.88 -3.00 43.03
N ILE A 254 3.45 -1.74 43.05
CA ILE A 254 3.68 -0.82 44.16
C ILE A 254 2.45 -0.75 45.05
N PHE A 255 2.66 -0.62 46.35
CA PHE A 255 1.62 -0.60 47.38
C PHE A 255 1.80 0.62 48.28
N VAL A 256 0.71 1.18 48.78
CA VAL A 256 0.78 2.23 49.80
C VAL A 256 1.27 1.61 51.11
N SER A 257 2.42 2.06 51.62
CA SER A 257 3.00 1.57 52.87
C SER A 257 3.74 2.71 53.57
N GLN A 258 3.28 3.11 54.75
CA GLN A 258 3.93 4.14 55.56
C GLN A 258 4.82 3.49 56.63
N ALA A 259 6.05 3.99 56.81
CA ALA A 259 6.99 3.62 57.87
C ALA A 259 7.07 2.11 58.15
N GLY A 260 7.32 1.29 57.13
CA GLY A 260 7.54 -0.15 57.32
C GLY A 260 6.28 -1.00 57.55
N ALA A 261 5.06 -0.45 57.37
CA ALA A 261 3.82 -1.18 57.67
C ALA A 261 3.68 -2.50 56.88
N ALA A 262 4.12 -2.52 55.63
CA ALA A 262 4.09 -3.71 54.78
C ALA A 262 5.12 -4.77 55.23
N GLU A 263 6.29 -4.32 55.66
CA GLU A 263 7.40 -5.13 56.17
C GLU A 263 7.05 -5.76 57.52
N ARG A 264 6.45 -4.99 58.44
CA ARG A 264 5.88 -5.51 59.69
C ARG A 264 4.81 -6.56 59.40
N ALA A 265 3.84 -6.25 58.54
CA ALA A 265 2.82 -7.22 58.16
C ALA A 265 3.41 -8.49 57.52
N MET A 266 4.51 -8.38 56.78
CA MET A 266 5.25 -9.52 56.22
C MET A 266 5.95 -10.35 57.30
N SER A 267 6.58 -9.69 58.29
CA SER A 267 7.23 -10.33 59.45
C SER A 267 6.22 -11.05 60.35
N ASP A 268 5.08 -10.41 60.62
CA ASP A 268 3.99 -10.99 61.41
C ASP A 268 3.45 -12.25 60.73
N ALA A 269 3.19 -12.18 59.42
CA ALA A 269 2.75 -13.34 58.65
C ALA A 269 3.78 -14.49 58.68
N CYS A 270 5.07 -14.18 58.55
CA CYS A 270 6.14 -15.18 58.63
C CYS A 270 6.20 -15.85 60.02
N SER A 271 5.89 -15.11 61.08
CA SER A 271 5.86 -15.63 62.46
C SER A 271 4.64 -16.51 62.72
N MET A 272 3.45 -16.11 62.26
CA MET A 272 2.20 -16.87 62.41
C MET A 272 2.27 -18.23 61.69
N ILE A 273 2.95 -18.29 60.54
CA ILE A 273 3.13 -19.54 59.79
C ILE A 273 3.93 -20.59 60.58
N LYS A 274 4.78 -20.20 61.55
CA LYS A 274 5.53 -21.16 62.38
C LYS A 274 4.62 -22.03 63.25
N GLU A 275 3.37 -21.62 63.46
CA GLU A 275 2.39 -22.34 64.27
C GLU A 275 1.59 -23.38 63.46
N VAL A 276 1.71 -23.39 62.13
CA VAL A 276 0.95 -24.27 61.21
C VAL A 276 1.91 -25.16 60.41
N ASP A 277 1.90 -26.47 60.68
CA ASP A 277 2.90 -27.42 60.13
C ASP A 277 2.46 -28.16 58.84
N ASP A 278 2.11 -27.41 57.80
CA ASP A 278 1.84 -27.99 56.46
C ASP A 278 2.88 -27.57 55.41
N ALA A 279 2.99 -28.38 54.35
CA ALA A 279 4.01 -28.19 53.32
C ALA A 279 3.85 -26.88 52.53
N HIS A 280 2.62 -26.40 52.33
CA HIS A 280 2.33 -25.15 51.61
C HIS A 280 2.74 -23.95 52.47
N SER A 281 2.40 -23.98 53.75
CA SER A 281 2.81 -22.98 54.75
C SER A 281 4.34 -22.90 54.88
N ARG A 282 5.04 -24.03 54.95
CA ARG A 282 6.52 -24.05 54.97
C ARG A 282 7.14 -23.40 53.72
N ALA A 283 6.57 -23.62 52.54
CA ALA A 283 7.03 -23.01 51.29
C ALA A 283 6.86 -21.49 51.29
N ILE A 284 5.69 -20.98 51.73
CA ILE A 284 5.44 -19.54 51.87
C ILE A 284 6.45 -18.91 52.84
N ALA A 285 6.69 -19.53 53.99
CA ALA A 285 7.63 -19.01 54.98
C ALA A 285 9.08 -18.97 54.47
N SER A 286 9.49 -19.90 53.60
CA SER A 286 10.80 -19.84 52.94
C SER A 286 10.93 -18.61 52.05
N ILE A 287 9.95 -18.39 51.17
CA ILE A 287 9.91 -17.23 50.26
C ILE A 287 10.01 -15.92 51.06
N LEU A 288 9.28 -15.84 52.18
CA LEU A 288 9.29 -14.65 53.04
C LEU A 288 10.64 -14.43 53.72
N ARG A 289 11.24 -15.48 54.31
CA ARG A 289 12.55 -15.36 54.96
C ARG A 289 13.64 -14.94 53.99
N GLU A 290 13.69 -15.55 52.81
CA GLU A 290 14.67 -15.21 51.77
C GLU A 290 14.50 -13.77 51.29
N ALA A 291 13.28 -13.29 51.13
CA ALA A 291 13.03 -11.89 50.79
C ALA A 291 13.45 -10.93 51.91
N MET A 292 13.15 -11.26 53.17
CA MET A 292 13.56 -10.47 54.32
C MET A 292 15.08 -10.38 54.45
N GLU A 293 15.81 -11.47 54.20
CA GLU A 293 17.29 -11.48 54.18
C GLU A 293 17.88 -10.55 53.13
N ARG A 294 17.20 -10.40 51.98
CA ARG A 294 17.58 -9.45 50.92
C ARG A 294 17.06 -8.02 51.14
N GLY A 295 16.29 -7.77 52.20
CA GLY A 295 15.62 -6.49 52.44
C GLY A 295 14.50 -6.17 51.43
N GLU A 296 13.94 -7.20 50.79
CA GLU A 296 12.90 -7.08 49.77
C GLU A 296 11.50 -7.30 50.36
N PHE A 297 10.50 -6.64 49.77
CA PHE A 297 9.10 -6.90 50.07
C PHE A 297 8.46 -7.83 49.04
N ILE A 298 7.72 -8.84 49.51
CA ILE A 298 6.90 -9.72 48.66
C ILE A 298 5.44 -9.54 49.06
N CYS A 299 4.59 -9.14 48.10
CA CYS A 299 3.17 -8.94 48.37
C CYS A 299 2.46 -10.28 48.68
N PRO A 300 1.29 -10.25 49.35
CA PRO A 300 0.58 -11.45 49.79
C PRO A 300 0.12 -12.36 48.64
N CYS A 301 -0.25 -11.80 47.50
CA CYS A 301 -0.60 -12.58 46.31
C CYS A 301 0.63 -13.30 45.74
N CYS A 302 1.80 -12.64 45.71
CA CYS A 302 3.03 -13.21 45.16
C CYS A 302 3.61 -14.38 45.95
N THR A 303 3.17 -14.60 47.19
CA THR A 303 3.53 -15.81 47.93
C THR A 303 2.69 -17.02 47.55
N ARG A 304 1.58 -16.84 46.82
CA ARG A 304 0.62 -17.90 46.46
C ARG A 304 0.42 -18.01 44.94
N THR A 305 -0.07 -16.95 44.31
CA THR A 305 -0.41 -16.86 42.88
C THR A 305 0.24 -15.62 42.24
N PRO A 306 1.57 -15.63 41.99
CA PRO A 306 2.28 -14.48 41.41
C PRO A 306 1.81 -14.10 40.01
N GLU A 307 1.34 -15.05 39.21
CA GLU A 307 0.78 -14.85 37.87
C GLU A 307 -0.46 -13.96 37.86
N ASP A 308 -1.27 -13.97 38.94
CA ASP A 308 -2.47 -13.12 39.07
C ASP A 308 -2.16 -11.64 39.25
N MET A 309 -0.88 -11.31 39.52
CA MET A 309 -0.39 -9.97 39.80
C MET A 309 0.37 -9.35 38.63
N VAL A 310 0.43 -10.03 37.49
CA VAL A 310 1.02 -9.51 36.27
C VAL A 310 0.02 -9.62 35.11
N THR A 311 0.26 -8.86 34.05
CA THR A 311 -0.50 -8.95 32.81
C THR A 311 0.44 -8.82 31.62
N THR A 312 0.12 -9.51 30.54
CA THR A 312 0.80 -9.35 29.26
C THR A 312 0.15 -8.25 28.44
N VAL A 313 0.95 -7.45 27.76
CA VAL A 313 0.49 -6.36 26.90
C VAL A 313 1.29 -6.38 25.62
N ASP A 314 0.62 -6.35 24.48
CA ASP A 314 1.27 -6.15 23.20
C ASP A 314 1.51 -4.65 23.00
N VAL A 315 2.77 -4.29 22.70
CA VAL A 315 3.20 -2.91 22.56
C VAL A 315 4.10 -2.75 21.33
N LYS A 316 3.97 -1.60 20.67
CA LYS A 316 4.85 -1.21 19.56
C LYS A 316 6.27 -0.96 20.07
N VAL A 317 7.27 -1.46 19.35
CA VAL A 317 8.69 -1.18 19.64
C VAL A 317 8.96 0.33 19.63
N SER A 318 8.39 1.06 18.68
CA SER A 318 8.43 2.53 18.60
C SER A 318 7.98 3.23 19.89
N LYS A 319 6.87 2.77 20.48
CA LYS A 319 6.31 3.30 21.72
C LYS A 319 7.20 2.96 22.92
N LEU A 320 7.79 1.76 22.96
CA LEU A 320 8.71 1.37 24.03
C LEU A 320 9.99 2.19 24.00
N ILE A 321 10.57 2.41 22.81
CA ILE A 321 11.77 3.25 22.66
C ILE A 321 11.48 4.69 23.10
N ALA A 322 10.32 5.23 22.73
CA ALA A 322 9.92 6.58 23.17
C ALA A 322 9.75 6.71 24.70
N GLN A 323 9.38 5.62 25.38
CA GLN A 323 9.27 5.58 26.84
C GLN A 323 10.61 5.23 27.53
N ASN A 324 11.56 4.68 26.80
CA ASN A 324 12.87 4.22 27.30
C ASN A 324 13.95 4.53 26.27
N ASN A 325 14.48 5.76 26.30
CA ASN A 325 15.44 6.22 25.30
C ASN A 325 16.69 5.31 25.22
N ASP A 326 17.07 4.64 26.31
CA ASP A 326 18.22 3.73 26.34
C ASP A 326 18.08 2.54 25.39
N LEU A 327 16.85 2.18 25.00
CA LEU A 327 16.60 1.16 23.97
C LEU A 327 17.08 1.58 22.57
N ILE A 328 17.29 2.88 22.31
CA ILE A 328 17.93 3.34 21.06
C ILE A 328 19.31 2.69 20.90
N ASP A 329 19.97 2.37 22.02
CA ASP A 329 21.28 1.75 22.00
C ASP A 329 21.26 0.32 21.43
N LEU A 330 20.09 -0.29 21.24
CA LEU A 330 19.96 -1.59 20.56
C LEU A 330 19.95 -1.48 19.02
N ILE A 331 19.74 -0.28 18.48
CA ILE A 331 19.67 -0.07 17.03
C ILE A 331 21.09 0.08 16.49
N PRO A 332 21.50 -0.57 15.38
CA PRO A 332 22.87 -0.53 14.86
C PRO A 332 23.29 0.82 14.23
N VAL A 333 22.76 1.93 14.74
CA VAL A 333 23.09 3.31 14.34
C VAL A 333 23.53 4.12 15.55
N VAL A 334 24.28 5.19 15.32
CA VAL A 334 24.67 6.14 16.37
C VAL A 334 23.42 6.79 16.96
N ARG A 335 23.33 6.85 18.30
CA ARG A 335 22.15 7.36 19.03
C ARG A 335 21.71 8.75 18.57
N ALA A 336 22.66 9.64 18.28
CA ALA A 336 22.39 10.99 17.80
C ALA A 336 21.64 11.02 16.45
N ASP A 337 21.81 10.00 15.63
CA ASP A 337 21.28 9.94 14.27
C ASP A 337 19.91 9.21 14.22
N TYR A 338 19.44 8.66 15.35
CA TYR A 338 18.16 7.94 15.45
C TYR A 338 16.95 8.83 15.10
N VAL A 339 16.96 10.08 15.56
CA VAL A 339 15.86 11.03 15.30
C VAL A 339 15.74 11.29 13.81
N GLU A 340 16.85 11.55 13.12
CA GLU A 340 16.88 11.73 11.67
C GLU A 340 16.45 10.47 10.92
N LEU A 341 16.89 9.28 11.38
CA LEU A 341 16.49 8.00 10.77
C LEU A 341 14.96 7.82 10.79
N MET A 342 14.30 8.20 11.89
CA MET A 342 12.87 8.03 12.07
C MET A 342 12.03 9.22 11.57
N ASP A 343 12.65 10.33 11.15
CA ASP A 343 11.95 11.53 10.69
C ASP A 343 11.30 11.34 9.30
N PRO A 344 9.96 11.33 9.16
CA PRO A 344 9.31 11.16 7.86
C PRO A 344 9.57 12.31 6.87
N GLY A 345 9.99 13.49 7.35
CA GLY A 345 10.30 14.67 6.51
C GLY A 345 11.63 14.57 5.76
N VAL A 346 12.55 13.69 6.18
CA VAL A 346 13.83 13.48 5.52
C VAL A 346 13.70 12.38 4.46
N LYS A 347 14.16 12.66 3.23
CA LYS A 347 14.17 11.66 2.15
C LYS A 347 15.05 10.46 2.55
N PHE A 348 14.57 9.24 2.32
CA PHE A 348 15.24 8.01 2.76
C PHE A 348 16.71 7.91 2.36
N TRP A 349 17.06 8.24 1.11
CA TRP A 349 18.44 8.18 0.63
C TRP A 349 19.37 9.13 1.40
N LYS A 350 18.88 10.29 1.87
CA LYS A 350 19.68 11.22 2.69
C LYS A 350 20.01 10.58 4.02
N LYS A 351 19.00 9.98 4.67
CA LYS A 351 19.18 9.21 5.91
C LYS A 351 20.21 8.11 5.73
N ALA A 352 20.13 7.39 4.61
CA ALA A 352 21.04 6.30 4.32
C ALA A 352 22.50 6.76 4.17
N GLU A 353 22.75 8.01 3.77
CA GLU A 353 24.10 8.56 3.69
C GLU A 353 24.56 9.22 5.00
N SER A 354 23.67 9.95 5.69
CA SER A 354 24.02 10.73 6.88
C SER A 354 24.15 9.90 8.15
N VAL A 355 23.28 8.89 8.33
CA VAL A 355 23.17 8.12 9.58
C VAL A 355 24.39 7.22 9.76
N ARG A 356 25.17 7.41 10.82
CA ARG A 356 26.36 6.58 11.07
C ARG A 356 25.96 5.24 11.68
N GLU A 357 26.54 4.16 11.17
CA GLU A 357 26.36 2.82 11.72
C GLU A 357 27.28 2.62 12.93
N ARG A 358 26.84 1.82 13.90
CA ARG A 358 27.70 1.34 14.99
C ARG A 358 28.39 0.05 14.59
N ASN A 359 29.65 -0.09 15.00
CA ASN A 359 30.41 -1.33 14.80
C ASN A 359 29.70 -2.49 15.52
N THR A 360 29.50 -3.62 14.85
CA THR A 360 28.78 -4.80 15.36
C THR A 360 29.37 -5.32 16.67
N VAL A 361 30.69 -5.22 16.84
CA VAL A 361 31.40 -5.58 18.09
C VAL A 361 30.96 -4.71 19.29
N MET A 362 30.50 -3.49 19.06
CA MET A 362 29.98 -2.62 20.12
C MET A 362 28.52 -2.89 20.48
N LEU A 363 27.75 -3.60 19.65
CA LEU A 363 26.37 -3.98 19.96
C LEU A 363 26.30 -5.16 20.94
N ASP A 364 27.23 -6.11 20.83
CA ASP A 364 27.33 -7.26 21.77
C ASP A 364 27.79 -6.84 23.18
N THR A 365 28.31 -5.62 23.33
CA THR A 365 28.74 -5.04 24.61
C THR A 365 27.78 -3.99 25.16
N CYS A 366 26.63 -3.76 24.51
CA CYS A 366 25.61 -2.84 25.00
C CYS A 366 25.10 -3.31 26.37
N LYS A 367 25.22 -2.44 27.38
CA LYS A 367 24.67 -2.69 28.70
C LYS A 367 23.16 -2.84 28.59
N VAL A 368 22.65 -4.00 29.00
CA VAL A 368 21.21 -4.21 29.16
C VAL A 368 20.70 -3.16 30.16
N PRO A 369 19.67 -2.37 29.82
CA PRO A 369 19.08 -1.42 30.76
C PRO A 369 18.69 -2.13 32.07
N GLN A 370 18.94 -1.48 33.20
CA GLN A 370 18.59 -2.07 34.51
C GLN A 370 17.08 -2.06 34.74
N GLU A 371 16.38 -1.05 34.21
CA GLU A 371 14.94 -0.90 34.32
C GLU A 371 14.35 -0.47 32.97
N LEU A 372 13.16 -0.95 32.65
CA LEU A 372 12.36 -0.50 31.51
C LEU A 372 10.92 -0.25 31.98
N PHE A 373 10.25 0.70 31.34
CA PHE A 373 8.93 1.16 31.73
C PHE A 373 7.94 1.11 30.56
N HIS A 374 6.70 0.73 30.85
CA HIS A 374 5.57 0.91 29.95
C HIS A 374 4.42 1.64 30.65
N ASN A 375 4.04 2.83 30.16
CA ASN A 375 3.03 3.69 30.80
C ASN A 375 3.28 3.87 32.32
N SER A 376 4.54 4.08 32.70
CA SER A 376 5.04 4.19 34.08
C SER A 376 5.06 2.90 34.92
N TYR A 377 4.72 1.74 34.35
CA TYR A 377 4.88 0.44 35.01
C TYR A 377 6.22 -0.20 34.64
N LYS A 378 6.95 -0.75 35.60
CA LYS A 378 8.19 -1.50 35.33
C LYS A 378 7.90 -2.78 34.54
N ILE A 379 8.74 -3.08 33.57
CA ILE A 379 8.62 -4.25 32.69
C ILE A 379 9.40 -5.43 33.30
N HIS A 380 8.79 -6.61 33.27
CA HIS A 380 9.41 -7.87 33.67
C HIS A 380 10.35 -8.43 32.62
N ASN A 381 11.30 -9.28 33.04
CA ASN A 381 12.18 -10.05 32.15
C ASN A 381 12.88 -9.19 31.09
N ILE A 382 13.52 -8.10 31.51
CA ILE A 382 14.15 -7.10 30.64
C ILE A 382 15.08 -7.74 29.60
N SER A 383 15.90 -8.72 29.99
CA SER A 383 16.81 -9.41 29.06
C SER A 383 16.07 -10.08 27.90
N ARG A 384 14.91 -10.70 28.17
CA ARG A 384 14.07 -11.29 27.13
C ARG A 384 13.48 -10.20 26.24
N VAL A 385 12.95 -9.13 26.81
CA VAL A 385 12.37 -8.01 26.04
C VAL A 385 13.42 -7.38 25.13
N VAL A 386 14.64 -7.15 25.62
CA VAL A 386 15.76 -6.61 24.84
C VAL A 386 16.14 -7.56 23.70
N SER A 387 16.20 -8.88 23.98
CA SER A 387 16.45 -9.89 22.95
C SER A 387 15.36 -9.91 21.88
N ASP A 388 14.09 -9.86 22.30
CA ASP A 388 12.93 -9.82 21.41
C ASP A 388 12.93 -8.56 20.54
N ILE A 389 13.25 -7.39 21.11
CA ILE A 389 13.39 -6.12 20.35
C ILE A 389 14.51 -6.23 19.33
N ASN A 390 15.71 -6.67 19.73
CA ASN A 390 16.86 -6.77 18.83
C ASN A 390 16.57 -7.74 17.68
N HIS A 391 16.04 -8.93 18.00
CA HIS A 391 15.63 -9.91 17.00
C HIS A 391 14.55 -9.35 16.07
N THR A 392 13.59 -8.60 16.61
CA THR A 392 12.51 -8.00 15.83
C THR A 392 13.03 -6.93 14.87
N LEU A 393 13.87 -6.02 15.35
CA LEU A 393 14.43 -4.97 14.51
C LEU A 393 15.33 -5.54 13.40
N MET A 394 16.19 -6.51 13.74
CA MET A 394 17.24 -7.01 12.83
C MET A 394 16.78 -8.13 11.91
N HIS A 395 15.97 -9.07 12.42
CA HIS A 395 15.67 -10.33 11.75
C HIS A 395 14.19 -10.49 11.38
N HIS A 396 13.29 -9.81 12.07
CA HIS A 396 11.86 -9.86 11.78
C HIS A 396 11.51 -9.01 10.57
N SER A 397 12.05 -9.35 9.41
CA SER A 397 11.63 -8.69 8.17
C SER A 397 10.27 -9.19 7.73
N GLY A 398 9.87 -10.42 8.10
CA GLY A 398 8.59 -11.04 7.72
C GLY A 398 8.40 -11.17 6.21
N VAL A 399 9.34 -10.66 5.41
CA VAL A 399 9.26 -10.45 3.98
C VAL A 399 10.54 -10.93 3.29
N SER A 400 10.41 -11.34 2.04
CA SER A 400 11.51 -11.64 1.14
C SER A 400 11.31 -10.89 -0.18
N THR A 401 12.41 -10.58 -0.86
CA THR A 401 12.36 -9.84 -2.13
C THR A 401 12.06 -10.82 -3.26
N CYS A 402 10.93 -10.63 -3.94
CA CYS A 402 10.55 -11.44 -5.09
C CYS A 402 11.49 -11.15 -6.27
N PRO A 403 12.16 -12.14 -6.89
CA PRO A 403 13.09 -11.92 -8.00
C PRO A 403 12.39 -11.57 -9.33
N MET A 404 11.05 -11.61 -9.37
CA MET A 404 10.27 -11.31 -10.58
C MET A 404 9.69 -9.89 -10.59
N CYS A 405 9.13 -9.42 -9.46
CA CYS A 405 8.63 -8.04 -9.34
C CYS A 405 9.57 -7.11 -8.54
N ILE A 406 10.62 -7.65 -7.91
CA ILE A 406 11.61 -6.89 -7.11
C ILE A 406 10.95 -6.25 -5.86
N CYS A 407 9.73 -6.65 -5.49
CA CYS A 407 9.05 -6.18 -4.30
C CYS A 407 9.35 -7.07 -3.08
N ASP A 408 9.43 -6.46 -1.89
CA ASP A 408 9.41 -7.19 -0.63
C ASP A 408 7.99 -7.71 -0.39
N VAL A 409 7.84 -9.02 -0.23
CA VAL A 409 6.55 -9.68 0.00
C VAL A 409 6.62 -10.55 1.25
N PRO A 410 5.53 -10.71 2.02
CA PRO A 410 5.52 -11.59 3.18
C PRO A 410 6.06 -12.98 2.85
N VAL A 411 6.91 -13.56 3.71
CA VAL A 411 7.54 -14.87 3.47
C VAL A 411 6.49 -15.97 3.25
N GLY A 412 5.34 -15.90 3.93
CA GLY A 412 4.20 -16.80 3.70
C GLY A 412 3.53 -16.66 2.32
N ASN A 413 3.79 -15.56 1.61
CA ASN A 413 3.35 -15.30 0.24
C ASN A 413 4.40 -15.65 -0.81
N VAL A 414 5.57 -16.14 -0.40
CA VAL A 414 6.61 -16.63 -1.30
C VAL A 414 6.37 -18.11 -1.59
N VAL A 415 6.20 -18.46 -2.86
CA VAL A 415 5.92 -19.80 -3.35
C VAL A 415 6.96 -20.25 -4.37
N SER A 416 7.00 -21.55 -4.69
CA SER A 416 7.87 -22.04 -5.76
C SER A 416 7.32 -21.57 -7.10
N MET A 417 8.19 -21.11 -8.03
CA MET A 417 7.73 -20.71 -9.35
C MET A 417 7.22 -21.90 -10.16
N CYS A 418 7.89 -23.05 -10.12
CA CYS A 418 7.52 -24.21 -10.95
C CYS A 418 7.63 -25.57 -10.25
N GLY A 419 8.14 -25.63 -9.02
CA GLY A 419 8.37 -26.87 -8.26
C GLY A 419 9.62 -27.67 -8.69
N ASN A 420 10.26 -27.32 -9.80
CA ASN A 420 11.42 -28.04 -10.34
C ASN A 420 12.75 -27.29 -10.16
N CYS A 421 12.71 -25.99 -9.83
CA CYS A 421 13.90 -25.16 -9.68
C CYS A 421 13.87 -24.37 -8.36
N PRO A 422 15.02 -23.84 -7.89
CA PRO A 422 15.09 -23.13 -6.61
C PRO A 422 14.43 -21.75 -6.63
N ALA A 423 13.96 -21.25 -7.79
CA ALA A 423 13.37 -19.93 -7.90
C ALA A 423 12.07 -19.84 -7.08
N ARG A 424 12.03 -18.87 -6.17
CA ARG A 424 10.87 -18.57 -5.32
C ARG A 424 10.42 -17.13 -5.54
N VAL A 425 9.13 -16.94 -5.77
CA VAL A 425 8.52 -15.66 -6.14
C VAL A 425 7.23 -15.44 -5.34
N CYS A 426 6.67 -14.23 -5.36
CA CYS A 426 5.37 -14.00 -4.74
C CYS A 426 4.24 -14.74 -5.48
N ARG A 427 3.18 -15.11 -4.75
CA ARG A 427 1.98 -15.77 -5.32
C ARG A 427 1.40 -15.00 -6.50
N ASP A 428 1.40 -13.66 -6.44
CA ASP A 428 0.85 -12.82 -7.51
C ASP A 428 1.66 -12.91 -8.80
N CYS A 429 3.00 -12.98 -8.71
CA CYS A 429 3.86 -13.18 -9.86
C CYS A 429 3.64 -14.56 -10.51
N VAL A 430 3.53 -15.63 -9.71
CA VAL A 430 3.19 -16.98 -10.24
C VAL A 430 1.87 -16.93 -10.97
N ARG A 431 0.84 -16.37 -10.33
CA ARG A 431 -0.50 -16.26 -10.89
C ARG A 431 -0.48 -15.45 -12.17
N ARG A 432 0.11 -14.25 -12.16
CA ARG A 432 0.17 -13.36 -13.33
C ARG A 432 0.90 -14.00 -14.50
N TRP A 433 2.01 -14.70 -14.26
CA TRP A 433 2.76 -15.37 -15.31
C TRP A 433 1.94 -16.46 -16.00
N TYR A 434 1.44 -17.43 -15.23
CA TYR A 434 0.76 -18.60 -15.80
C TYR A 434 -0.70 -18.36 -16.18
N SER A 435 -1.33 -17.28 -15.70
CA SER A 435 -2.70 -16.91 -16.12
C SER A 435 -2.75 -16.25 -17.50
N GLN A 436 -1.60 -16.04 -18.16
CA GLN A 436 -1.55 -15.62 -19.56
C GLN A 436 -1.94 -16.75 -20.53
N ALA A 437 -2.01 -18.00 -20.05
CA ALA A 437 -2.44 -19.15 -20.84
C ALA A 437 -3.84 -19.58 -20.39
N LEU A 438 -4.87 -19.19 -21.16
CA LEU A 438 -6.27 -19.45 -20.84
C LEU A 438 -6.92 -20.33 -21.91
N PRO A 439 -7.94 -21.14 -21.55
CA PRO A 439 -8.77 -21.81 -22.54
C PRO A 439 -9.40 -20.79 -23.49
N GLY A 440 -9.41 -21.12 -24.77
CA GLY A 440 -9.98 -20.28 -25.81
C GLY A 440 -9.10 -19.11 -26.21
N THR A 441 -7.78 -19.14 -25.96
CA THR A 441 -6.85 -18.11 -26.42
C THR A 441 -5.69 -18.76 -27.18
N ILE A 442 -4.94 -17.93 -27.94
CA ILE A 442 -3.59 -18.30 -28.36
C ILE A 442 -2.70 -18.40 -27.11
N VAL A 443 -1.87 -19.43 -27.06
CA VAL A 443 -0.98 -19.73 -25.94
C VAL A 443 0.45 -19.81 -26.46
N SER A 444 1.34 -19.03 -25.86
CA SER A 444 2.77 -19.10 -26.15
C SER A 444 3.42 -20.23 -25.34
N GLU A 445 4.40 -20.89 -25.95
CA GLU A 445 5.23 -21.89 -25.27
C GLU A 445 5.90 -21.32 -24.01
N GLY A 446 6.33 -20.05 -24.07
CA GLY A 446 6.97 -19.35 -22.96
C GLY A 446 6.07 -19.22 -21.73
N HIS A 447 4.79 -18.89 -21.92
CA HIS A 447 3.82 -18.74 -20.81
C HIS A 447 3.41 -20.08 -20.19
N CYS A 448 3.66 -21.19 -20.87
CA CYS A 448 3.49 -22.54 -20.33
C CYS A 448 4.71 -23.07 -19.56
N LYS A 449 5.85 -22.36 -19.62
CA LYS A 449 7.11 -22.77 -19.02
C LYS A 449 7.51 -21.84 -17.88
N CYS A 450 8.34 -22.33 -16.98
CA CYS A 450 8.96 -21.50 -15.94
C CYS A 450 9.80 -20.38 -16.59
N PRO A 451 9.68 -19.10 -16.17
CA PRO A 451 10.47 -18.02 -16.75
C PRO A 451 11.98 -18.17 -16.48
N PHE A 452 12.33 -18.86 -15.38
CA PHE A 452 13.71 -19.08 -14.93
C PHE A 452 14.36 -20.30 -15.59
N CYS A 453 13.85 -21.51 -15.31
CA CYS A 453 14.48 -22.76 -15.78
C CYS A 453 13.96 -23.28 -17.12
N LYS A 454 12.88 -22.68 -17.66
CA LYS A 454 12.16 -23.12 -18.87
C LYS A 454 11.54 -24.52 -18.80
N SER A 455 11.62 -25.21 -17.66
CA SER A 455 10.90 -26.47 -17.45
C SER A 455 9.39 -26.22 -17.28
N ALA A 456 8.61 -27.25 -17.60
CA ALA A 456 7.19 -27.31 -17.26
C ALA A 456 6.99 -27.13 -15.74
N PRO A 457 5.95 -26.41 -15.29
CA PRO A 457 5.58 -26.40 -13.88
C PRO A 457 5.03 -27.76 -13.44
N THR A 458 5.29 -28.12 -12.18
CA THR A 458 4.61 -29.21 -11.48
C THR A 458 3.14 -28.84 -11.24
N TYR A 459 2.26 -29.84 -11.14
CA TYR A 459 0.84 -29.61 -10.85
C TYR A 459 0.62 -28.82 -9.56
N GLU A 460 1.44 -29.05 -8.53
CA GLU A 460 1.37 -28.34 -7.26
C GLU A 460 1.64 -26.84 -7.40
N ALA A 461 2.66 -26.46 -8.20
CA ALA A 461 3.05 -25.06 -8.39
C ALA A 461 1.97 -24.21 -9.10
N ILE A 462 1.14 -24.83 -9.94
CA ILE A 462 0.07 -24.16 -10.71
C ILE A 462 -1.33 -24.59 -10.28
N ARG A 463 -1.46 -25.22 -9.11
CA ARG A 463 -2.75 -25.68 -8.60
C ARG A 463 -3.73 -24.51 -8.49
N GLY A 464 -4.90 -24.65 -9.10
CA GLY A 464 -5.94 -23.62 -9.11
C GLY A 464 -5.78 -22.57 -10.21
N LEU A 465 -4.80 -22.71 -11.10
CA LEU A 465 -4.66 -21.87 -12.30
C LEU A 465 -5.19 -22.60 -13.54
N ALA A 466 -5.65 -21.84 -14.54
CA ALA A 466 -6.20 -22.34 -15.81
C ALA A 466 -5.29 -23.36 -16.50
N LEU A 467 -3.98 -23.06 -16.50
CA LEU A 467 -2.91 -23.90 -17.05
C LEU A 467 -2.93 -25.35 -16.51
N SER A 468 -3.39 -25.58 -15.28
CA SER A 468 -3.44 -26.91 -14.67
C SER A 468 -4.49 -27.86 -15.27
N HIS A 469 -5.43 -27.30 -16.05
CA HIS A 469 -6.51 -28.02 -16.72
C HIS A 469 -6.13 -28.49 -18.12
N PHE A 470 -5.03 -28.00 -18.69
CA PHE A 470 -4.61 -28.43 -20.03
C PHE A 470 -4.12 -29.88 -20.01
N ARG A 471 -4.78 -30.73 -20.83
CA ARG A 471 -4.64 -32.19 -20.77
C ARG A 471 -3.29 -32.68 -21.28
N ASN A 472 -2.77 -32.02 -22.31
CA ASN A 472 -1.45 -32.27 -22.90
C ASN A 472 -0.46 -31.18 -22.46
N LEU A 473 -0.48 -30.81 -21.18
CA LEU A 473 0.52 -29.95 -20.58
C LEU A 473 1.28 -30.64 -19.43
N ARG A 474 0.93 -31.88 -19.12
CA ARG A 474 1.47 -32.58 -17.96
C ARG A 474 2.73 -33.33 -18.34
N SER A 475 3.84 -32.95 -17.71
CA SER A 475 5.03 -33.81 -17.68
C SER A 475 4.67 -35.14 -17.01
N THR A 476 4.82 -36.23 -17.74
CA THR A 476 4.65 -37.60 -17.28
C THR A 476 5.98 -38.33 -17.44
N ARG A 477 6.18 -39.44 -16.72
CA ARG A 477 7.36 -40.30 -16.95
C ARG A 477 7.50 -40.75 -18.41
N ARG A 478 6.40 -40.76 -19.18
CA ARG A 478 6.38 -41.19 -20.60
C ARG A 478 6.85 -40.12 -21.58
N ASN A 479 6.66 -38.83 -21.30
CA ASN A 479 7.06 -37.74 -22.22
C ASN A 479 8.37 -37.04 -21.81
N ARG A 480 9.13 -37.57 -20.84
CA ARG A 480 10.44 -37.03 -20.41
C ARG A 480 10.47 -35.52 -20.09
N GLY A 481 9.32 -34.92 -19.76
CA GLY A 481 9.23 -33.47 -19.53
C GLY A 481 8.79 -32.63 -20.72
N GLU A 482 8.55 -33.24 -21.88
CA GLU A 482 7.94 -32.58 -23.03
C GLU A 482 6.45 -32.43 -22.80
N VAL A 483 6.05 -31.16 -22.72
CA VAL A 483 4.73 -30.72 -22.31
C VAL A 483 3.72 -30.95 -23.43
N CYS A 484 4.05 -30.44 -24.61
CA CYS A 484 3.36 -30.53 -25.88
C CYS A 484 4.44 -30.63 -26.95
N ASP A 485 4.15 -31.26 -28.08
CA ASP A 485 5.02 -31.28 -29.25
C ASP A 485 4.90 -29.92 -29.94
N TRP A 486 5.76 -28.98 -29.56
CA TRP A 486 5.73 -27.60 -30.04
C TRP A 486 6.45 -27.51 -31.37
N ASP A 487 5.72 -27.16 -32.41
CA ASP A 487 6.28 -26.84 -33.72
C ASP A 487 6.54 -25.32 -33.79
N PRO A 488 7.81 -24.89 -33.96
CA PRO A 488 8.15 -23.48 -34.12
C PRO A 488 7.49 -22.83 -35.34
N ALA A 489 6.98 -23.60 -36.30
CA ALA A 489 6.21 -23.15 -37.45
C ALA A 489 4.76 -22.85 -37.12
N PHE A 490 4.27 -23.08 -35.88
CA PHE A 490 2.87 -22.81 -35.51
C PHE A 490 2.74 -22.01 -34.21
N LEU A 491 1.72 -21.16 -34.14
CA LEU A 491 1.12 -20.66 -32.90
C LEU A 491 0.10 -21.69 -32.41
N TYR A 492 0.05 -21.90 -31.11
CA TYR A 492 -0.84 -22.88 -30.50
C TYR A 492 -2.03 -22.17 -29.87
N GLY A 493 -3.20 -22.81 -29.94
CA GLY A 493 -4.42 -22.38 -29.25
C GLY A 493 -4.82 -23.40 -28.20
N ALA A 494 -5.38 -22.92 -27.09
CA ALA A 494 -5.98 -23.78 -26.08
C ALA A 494 -7.46 -23.99 -26.40
N CYS A 495 -7.86 -25.20 -26.79
CA CYS A 495 -9.26 -25.46 -27.13
C CYS A 495 -10.17 -25.39 -25.88
N VAL A 496 -11.28 -24.63 -25.97
CA VAL A 496 -12.25 -24.52 -24.86
C VAL A 496 -12.95 -25.83 -24.48
N ASP A 497 -13.09 -26.77 -25.43
CA ASP A 497 -13.81 -28.03 -25.20
C ASP A 497 -12.92 -29.14 -24.69
N CYS A 498 -11.87 -29.47 -25.45
CA CYS A 498 -11.00 -30.59 -25.11
C CYS A 498 -9.87 -30.21 -24.15
N LEU A 499 -9.67 -28.91 -23.88
CA LEU A 499 -8.61 -28.37 -23.04
C LEU A 499 -7.23 -28.90 -23.46
N ARG A 500 -7.01 -29.08 -24.76
CA ARG A 500 -5.71 -29.41 -25.34
C ARG A 500 -5.12 -28.17 -26.01
N LEU A 501 -3.80 -28.04 -25.90
CA LEU A 501 -3.02 -27.16 -26.76
C LEU A 501 -2.85 -27.84 -28.12
N VAL A 502 -3.23 -27.16 -29.18
CA VAL A 502 -3.08 -27.67 -30.56
C VAL A 502 -2.57 -26.55 -31.45
N PRO A 503 -1.91 -26.87 -32.58
CA PRO A 503 -1.62 -25.88 -33.62
C PRO A 503 -2.91 -25.14 -34.00
N ALA A 504 -2.84 -23.81 -34.00
CA ALA A 504 -3.96 -22.93 -34.31
C ALA A 504 -3.70 -22.12 -35.58
N LEU A 505 -2.48 -21.62 -35.76
CA LEU A 505 -2.09 -20.77 -36.88
C LEU A 505 -0.64 -21.08 -37.26
N GLU A 506 -0.31 -21.04 -38.54
CA GLU A 506 1.07 -21.12 -38.98
C GLU A 506 1.82 -19.80 -38.68
N ARG A 507 3.07 -19.89 -38.25
CA ARG A 507 4.01 -18.79 -38.05
C ARG A 507 4.68 -18.51 -39.38
N GLU A 508 3.94 -17.94 -40.32
CA GLU A 508 4.56 -17.32 -41.48
C GLU A 508 5.33 -16.07 -41.01
N CYS A 509 6.60 -15.95 -41.39
CA CYS A 509 7.34 -14.71 -41.20
C CYS A 509 6.61 -13.61 -41.97
N GLY A 510 6.07 -12.62 -41.24
CA GLY A 510 5.09 -11.66 -41.76
C GLY A 510 5.44 -11.06 -43.12
N GLN A 511 4.91 -11.67 -44.18
CA GLN A 511 4.38 -10.87 -45.27
C GLN A 511 3.18 -10.14 -44.69
N LEU A 512 3.30 -8.81 -44.70
CA LEU A 512 2.22 -7.82 -44.56
C LEU A 512 0.86 -8.48 -44.38
N ILE A 513 0.40 -8.56 -43.13
CA ILE A 513 -1.03 -8.58 -42.88
C ILE A 513 -1.51 -7.25 -43.45
N THR A 514 -1.98 -7.29 -44.69
CA THR A 514 -2.78 -6.24 -45.25
C THR A 514 -3.94 -6.05 -44.29
N SER A 515 -4.04 -4.82 -43.79
CA SER A 515 -5.06 -4.32 -42.90
C SER A 515 -6.44 -4.86 -43.24
N ASP A 516 -6.93 -5.84 -42.46
CA ASP A 516 -8.35 -6.25 -42.43
C ASP A 516 -8.69 -6.98 -41.11
N SER A 517 -8.19 -6.48 -39.97
CA SER A 517 -8.69 -6.91 -38.65
C SER A 517 -8.88 -5.70 -37.72
N GLU A 518 -9.87 -4.87 -38.06
CA GLU A 518 -10.54 -4.03 -37.08
C GLU A 518 -11.50 -4.90 -36.27
N ASP A 519 -11.30 -5.02 -34.96
CA ASP A 519 -12.36 -5.02 -33.92
C ASP A 519 -11.82 -5.44 -32.53
N VAL A 520 -11.11 -4.51 -31.89
CA VAL A 520 -11.18 -4.33 -30.43
C VAL A 520 -11.56 -2.87 -30.24
N PRO A 521 -12.73 -2.53 -29.63
CA PRO A 521 -13.15 -1.14 -29.56
C PRO A 521 -12.21 -0.37 -28.62
N PRO A 522 -11.45 0.61 -29.12
CA PRO A 522 -10.60 1.44 -28.29
C PRO A 522 -11.46 2.39 -27.44
N VAL A 523 -10.97 2.66 -26.23
CA VAL A 523 -11.69 3.46 -25.23
C VAL A 523 -11.61 4.94 -25.60
N LYS A 524 -12.76 5.62 -25.64
CA LYS A 524 -12.85 7.08 -25.79
C LYS A 524 -13.05 7.72 -24.42
N VAL A 525 -12.44 8.87 -24.18
CA VAL A 525 -12.56 9.62 -22.92
C VAL A 525 -13.00 11.07 -23.16
N HIS A 526 -13.78 11.62 -22.23
CA HIS A 526 -14.24 13.02 -22.26
C HIS A 526 -13.21 14.00 -21.67
N THR A 527 -12.06 13.50 -21.25
CA THR A 527 -10.90 14.25 -20.74
C THR A 527 -9.91 14.61 -21.84
N SER A 528 -10.12 14.20 -23.09
CA SER A 528 -9.28 14.54 -24.24
C SER A 528 -10.10 14.95 -25.47
N ALA A 529 -9.47 15.70 -26.38
CA ALA A 529 -10.06 16.11 -27.65
C ALA A 529 -8.98 16.27 -28.74
N LEU A 530 -9.38 16.12 -30.00
CA LEU A 530 -8.63 16.60 -31.17
C LEU A 530 -9.35 17.82 -31.72
N CYS A 531 -8.66 18.96 -31.78
CA CYS A 531 -9.26 20.23 -32.19
C CYS A 531 -8.30 21.11 -32.99
N TRP A 532 -8.86 22.05 -33.74
CA TRP A 532 -8.11 23.23 -34.20
C TRP A 532 -8.23 24.34 -33.16
N ILE A 533 -7.10 24.98 -32.84
CA ILE A 533 -7.03 26.18 -32.00
C ILE A 533 -6.52 27.31 -32.90
N PRO A 534 -7.20 28.47 -33.00
CA PRO A 534 -6.69 29.60 -33.77
C PRO A 534 -5.28 30.00 -33.28
N PRO A 535 -4.36 30.36 -34.20
CA PRO A 535 -3.05 30.89 -33.82
C PRO A 535 -3.16 32.07 -32.85
N GLU A 536 -2.25 32.13 -31.88
CA GLU A 536 -2.16 33.26 -30.95
C GLU A 536 -1.94 34.59 -31.71
N GLY A 537 -2.54 35.66 -31.21
CA GLY A 537 -2.50 37.00 -31.83
C GLY A 537 -3.86 37.70 -31.83
N CYS A 538 -4.00 38.76 -32.63
CA CYS A 538 -5.15 39.67 -32.59
C CYS A 538 -6.51 38.97 -32.69
N VAL A 539 -6.64 37.96 -33.56
CA VAL A 539 -7.90 37.22 -33.74
C VAL A 539 -8.21 36.37 -32.52
N PHE A 540 -7.22 35.64 -31.99
CA PHE A 540 -7.38 34.84 -30.76
C PHE A 540 -7.79 35.71 -29.58
N ASP A 541 -7.13 36.86 -29.40
CA ASP A 541 -7.41 37.79 -28.30
C ASP A 541 -8.81 38.41 -28.42
N ALA A 542 -9.24 38.77 -29.62
CA ALA A 542 -10.58 39.28 -29.87
C ALA A 542 -11.67 38.22 -29.54
N ILE A 543 -11.45 36.95 -29.91
CA ILE A 543 -12.36 35.84 -29.55
C ILE A 543 -12.43 35.69 -28.03
N GLN A 544 -11.27 35.70 -27.37
CA GLN A 544 -11.19 35.55 -25.92
C GLN A 544 -11.84 36.73 -25.18
N ALA A 545 -11.80 37.95 -25.74
CA ALA A 545 -12.49 39.11 -25.18
C ALA A 545 -14.01 38.93 -25.13
N ILE A 546 -14.60 38.28 -26.15
CA ILE A 546 -16.03 37.91 -26.16
C ILE A 546 -16.27 36.78 -25.14
N ARG A 547 -15.48 35.71 -25.21
CA ARG A 547 -15.60 34.54 -24.31
C ARG A 547 -15.51 34.92 -22.85
N LYS A 548 -14.67 35.91 -22.50
CA LYS A 548 -14.50 36.37 -21.11
C LYS A 548 -15.78 36.92 -20.50
N LYS A 549 -16.67 37.47 -21.32
CA LYS A 549 -17.96 38.02 -20.90
C LYS A 549 -19.07 36.98 -20.93
N HIS A 550 -19.02 36.02 -21.86
CA HIS A 550 -20.19 35.21 -22.22
C HIS A 550 -20.00 33.68 -22.16
N ASP A 551 -18.76 33.17 -22.09
CA ASP A 551 -18.47 31.74 -22.07
C ASP A 551 -18.07 31.28 -20.67
N ARG A 552 -18.94 30.49 -20.03
CA ARG A 552 -18.64 29.92 -18.71
C ARG A 552 -17.49 28.91 -18.75
N GLN A 553 -17.17 28.38 -19.93
CA GLN A 553 -16.11 27.41 -20.15
C GLN A 553 -14.75 28.06 -20.46
N ILE A 554 -14.62 29.39 -20.45
CA ILE A 554 -13.37 30.07 -20.81
C ILE A 554 -12.16 29.61 -20.00
N LYS A 555 -12.35 29.29 -18.71
CA LYS A 555 -11.27 28.82 -17.83
C LYS A 555 -10.83 27.39 -18.14
N ARG A 556 -11.70 26.61 -18.78
CA ARG A 556 -11.51 25.18 -19.02
C ARG A 556 -11.05 24.89 -20.44
N TRP A 557 -11.62 25.56 -21.43
CA TRP A 557 -11.36 25.31 -22.84
C TRP A 557 -10.65 26.50 -23.50
N PRO A 558 -9.56 26.28 -24.27
CA PRO A 558 -9.08 27.30 -25.21
C PRO A 558 -10.15 27.58 -26.28
N PRO A 559 -10.06 28.68 -27.05
CA PRO A 559 -10.97 28.88 -28.19
C PRO A 559 -10.62 27.82 -29.25
N HIS A 560 -11.60 27.02 -29.65
CA HIS A 560 -11.33 25.83 -30.46
C HIS A 560 -12.49 25.46 -31.37
N VAL A 561 -12.18 24.72 -32.43
CA VAL A 561 -13.13 23.93 -33.22
C VAL A 561 -12.82 22.46 -32.98
N ASN A 562 -13.74 21.73 -32.35
CA ASN A 562 -13.54 20.29 -32.12
C ASN A 562 -13.66 19.53 -33.44
N LEU A 563 -12.66 18.71 -33.74
CA LEU A 563 -12.67 17.77 -34.88
C LEU A 563 -13.10 16.38 -34.43
N LEU A 564 -12.62 15.91 -33.26
CA LEU A 564 -13.02 14.66 -32.64
C LEU A 564 -13.15 14.84 -31.12
N TYR A 565 -14.34 14.58 -30.57
CA TYR A 565 -14.63 14.64 -29.14
C TYR A 565 -15.86 13.77 -28.79
N PRO A 566 -15.78 12.83 -27.82
CA PRO A 566 -14.60 12.41 -27.04
C PRO A 566 -13.48 11.83 -27.91
N PHE A 567 -12.27 11.72 -27.35
CA PHE A 567 -11.07 11.30 -28.08
C PHE A 567 -10.29 10.20 -27.32
N VAL A 568 -9.11 9.81 -27.81
CA VAL A 568 -8.28 8.77 -27.16
C VAL A 568 -7.66 9.26 -25.85
N PRO A 569 -7.35 8.38 -24.88
CA PRO A 569 -6.57 8.71 -23.69
C PRO A 569 -5.24 9.43 -23.99
N ALA A 570 -4.78 10.27 -23.06
CA ALA A 570 -3.55 11.05 -23.25
C ALA A 570 -2.29 10.18 -23.41
N GLU A 571 -2.29 8.98 -22.83
CA GLU A 571 -1.24 7.95 -22.99
C GLU A 571 -1.05 7.51 -24.45
N ASP A 572 -2.09 7.58 -25.28
CA ASP A 572 -2.05 7.19 -26.70
C ASP A 572 -1.66 8.35 -27.63
N PHE A 573 -1.48 9.57 -27.12
CA PHE A 573 -1.29 10.77 -27.94
C PHE A 573 -0.04 10.69 -28.83
N SER A 574 1.05 10.08 -28.36
CA SER A 574 2.26 9.95 -29.15
C SER A 574 2.03 9.10 -30.41
N ILE A 575 1.36 7.95 -30.25
CA ILE A 575 1.02 7.02 -31.33
C ILE A 575 0.04 7.68 -32.30
N VAL A 576 -1.01 8.30 -31.77
CA VAL A 576 -2.05 8.93 -32.58
C VAL A 576 -1.54 10.18 -33.30
N ALA A 577 -0.68 10.99 -32.67
CA ALA A 577 -0.04 12.15 -33.31
C ALA A 577 0.80 11.71 -34.52
N MET A 578 1.55 10.61 -34.43
CA MET A 578 2.31 10.07 -35.56
C MET A 578 1.40 9.56 -36.69
N LYS A 579 0.28 8.91 -36.34
CA LYS A 579 -0.69 8.42 -37.33
C LYS A 579 -1.39 9.57 -38.05
N LEU A 580 -1.78 10.61 -37.30
CA LEU A 580 -2.33 11.86 -37.84
C LEU A 580 -1.31 12.57 -38.72
N ALA A 581 -0.05 12.68 -38.29
CA ALA A 581 1.04 13.29 -39.05
C ALA A 581 1.17 12.70 -40.45
N LYS A 582 1.10 11.37 -40.59
CA LYS A 582 1.15 10.70 -41.90
C LYS A 582 0.00 11.13 -42.81
N ASN A 583 -1.22 11.12 -42.30
CA ASN A 583 -2.43 11.35 -43.11
C ASN A 583 -2.66 12.85 -43.39
N LEU A 584 -2.29 13.73 -42.46
CA LEU A 584 -2.45 15.18 -42.58
C LEU A 584 -1.48 15.83 -43.59
N ARG A 585 -0.48 15.09 -44.10
CA ARG A 585 0.32 15.52 -45.26
C ARG A 585 -0.53 15.79 -46.51
N THR A 586 -1.69 15.13 -46.61
CA THR A 586 -2.60 15.26 -47.75
C THR A 586 -3.45 16.52 -47.71
N ILE A 587 -3.58 17.17 -46.54
CA ILE A 587 -4.36 18.38 -46.34
C ILE A 587 -3.40 19.57 -46.31
N ARG A 588 -3.55 20.52 -47.24
CA ARG A 588 -2.77 21.77 -47.20
C ARG A 588 -3.35 22.72 -46.14
N PRO A 589 -2.52 23.55 -45.49
CA PRO A 589 -3.02 24.69 -44.70
C PRO A 589 -3.99 25.55 -45.51
N PHE A 590 -5.03 26.08 -44.86
CA PHE A 590 -6.08 26.87 -45.50
C PHE A 590 -6.48 28.07 -44.65
N ASP A 591 -7.04 29.10 -45.29
CA ASP A 591 -7.48 30.31 -44.62
C ASP A 591 -8.89 30.13 -44.04
N VAL A 592 -9.10 30.69 -42.85
CA VAL A 592 -10.33 30.61 -42.07
C VAL A 592 -10.83 32.02 -41.79
N SER A 593 -11.97 32.38 -42.37
CA SER A 593 -12.67 33.62 -42.04
C SER A 593 -13.82 33.33 -41.06
N LEU A 594 -13.80 33.98 -39.90
CA LEU A 594 -14.82 33.91 -38.85
C LEU A 594 -15.72 35.14 -38.98
N SER A 595 -16.77 35.00 -39.79
CA SER A 595 -17.54 36.13 -40.32
C SER A 595 -18.72 36.55 -39.44
N GLU A 596 -19.44 35.58 -38.89
CA GLU A 596 -20.67 35.83 -38.14
C GLU A 596 -20.81 34.93 -36.91
N ILE A 597 -21.52 35.45 -35.90
CA ILE A 597 -21.91 34.70 -34.70
C ILE A 597 -23.28 34.06 -34.98
N ARG A 598 -23.31 32.73 -35.03
CA ARG A 598 -24.52 31.90 -35.11
C ARG A 598 -24.84 31.30 -33.76
N ASN A 599 -25.95 30.55 -33.68
CA ASN A 599 -26.33 29.86 -32.46
C ASN A 599 -26.92 28.46 -32.72
N PHE A 600 -26.76 27.59 -31.72
CA PHE A 600 -27.50 26.33 -31.59
C PHE A 600 -28.43 26.40 -30.38
N SER A 601 -29.61 25.79 -30.47
CA SER A 601 -30.50 25.57 -29.32
C SER A 601 -30.37 24.13 -28.84
N HIS A 602 -30.10 23.95 -27.55
CA HIS A 602 -30.10 22.63 -26.89
C HIS A 602 -31.42 22.37 -26.15
N SER A 603 -32.12 23.44 -25.74
CA SER A 603 -33.47 23.42 -25.19
C SER A 603 -34.07 24.83 -25.26
N SER A 604 -35.33 24.99 -24.86
CA SER A 604 -35.99 26.31 -24.77
C SER A 604 -35.28 27.32 -23.85
N ARG A 605 -34.36 26.86 -22.97
CA ARG A 605 -33.62 27.70 -22.01
C ARG A 605 -32.10 27.59 -22.15
N SER A 606 -31.58 26.99 -23.22
CA SER A 606 -30.14 26.81 -23.41
C SER A 606 -29.74 26.96 -24.87
N PHE A 607 -28.93 27.97 -25.13
CA PHE A 607 -28.40 28.32 -26.44
C PHE A 607 -26.87 28.42 -26.35
N THR A 608 -26.17 28.01 -27.40
CA THR A 608 -24.73 28.20 -27.54
C THR A 608 -24.51 29.17 -28.68
N ALA A 609 -23.84 30.30 -28.43
CA ALA A 609 -23.41 31.25 -29.44
C ALA A 609 -21.99 30.88 -29.92
N TRP A 610 -21.76 30.87 -31.23
CA TRP A 610 -20.52 30.40 -31.82
C TRP A 610 -20.18 31.15 -33.10
N LEU A 611 -18.89 31.34 -33.37
CA LEU A 611 -18.38 31.90 -34.63
C LEU A 611 -18.38 30.83 -35.70
N HIS A 612 -18.96 31.15 -36.85
CA HIS A 612 -19.00 30.28 -38.02
C HIS A 612 -17.73 30.43 -38.88
N PRO A 613 -16.93 29.36 -39.07
CA PRO A 613 -15.84 29.36 -40.04
C PRO A 613 -16.39 29.24 -41.46
N ASN A 614 -16.13 30.23 -42.33
CA ASN A 614 -16.59 30.20 -43.72
C ASN A 614 -16.02 29.01 -44.51
N GLU A 615 -14.81 28.55 -44.19
CA GLU A 615 -14.14 27.43 -44.86
C GLU A 615 -14.66 26.07 -44.35
N THR A 616 -15.94 25.79 -44.63
CA THR A 616 -16.61 24.55 -44.19
C THR A 616 -16.07 23.31 -44.90
N SER A 617 -15.66 23.43 -46.17
CA SER A 617 -15.08 22.33 -46.96
C SER A 617 -13.73 21.88 -46.43
N GLY A 618 -12.81 22.82 -46.16
CA GLY A 618 -11.49 22.51 -45.59
C GLY A 618 -11.60 21.83 -44.23
N PHE A 619 -12.49 22.33 -43.36
CA PHE A 619 -12.75 21.72 -42.06
C PHE A 619 -13.41 20.33 -42.16
N ALA A 620 -14.34 20.12 -43.10
CA ALA A 620 -14.95 18.82 -43.35
C ALA A 620 -13.94 17.78 -43.88
N ALA A 621 -13.09 18.18 -44.82
CA ALA A 621 -12.01 17.32 -45.31
C ALA A 621 -11.01 16.99 -44.20
N LEU A 622 -10.63 17.99 -43.39
CA LEU A 622 -9.74 17.81 -42.25
C LEU A 622 -10.33 16.84 -41.22
N GLN A 623 -11.60 17.02 -40.84
CA GLN A 623 -12.29 16.16 -39.90
C GLN A 623 -12.39 14.72 -40.42
N ALA A 624 -12.71 14.53 -41.71
CA ALA A 624 -12.79 13.22 -42.32
C ALA A 624 -11.43 12.48 -42.32
N VAL A 625 -10.33 13.19 -42.63
CA VAL A 625 -8.97 12.60 -42.57
C VAL A 625 -8.56 12.29 -41.13
N CYS A 626 -8.88 13.17 -40.18
CA CYS A 626 -8.64 12.92 -38.76
C CYS A 626 -9.42 11.70 -38.26
N GLN A 627 -10.70 11.57 -38.60
CA GLN A 627 -11.53 10.43 -38.23
C GLN A 627 -11.05 9.14 -38.91
N ALA A 628 -10.67 9.16 -40.19
CA ALA A 628 -10.08 7.99 -40.85
C ALA A 628 -8.77 7.54 -40.19
N SER A 629 -8.02 8.46 -39.57
CA SER A 629 -6.83 8.14 -38.80
C SER A 629 -7.16 7.44 -37.47
N VAL A 630 -8.33 7.74 -36.91
CA VAL A 630 -8.81 7.25 -35.60
C VAL A 630 -10.30 6.83 -35.73
N PRO A 631 -10.62 5.73 -36.45
CA PRO A 631 -11.98 5.48 -36.98
C PRO A 631 -13.09 5.40 -35.93
N HIS A 632 -12.75 4.95 -34.73
CA HIS A 632 -13.67 4.80 -33.59
C HIS A 632 -14.12 6.13 -32.96
N CYS A 633 -13.37 7.22 -33.17
CA CYS A 633 -13.70 8.57 -32.72
C CYS A 633 -14.74 9.21 -33.65
N ASP A 634 -15.88 8.54 -33.81
CA ASP A 634 -16.91 8.84 -34.81
C ASP A 634 -18.10 9.66 -34.27
N ASP A 635 -18.06 10.11 -33.01
CA ASP A 635 -19.18 10.79 -32.34
C ASP A 635 -19.66 12.04 -33.06
N GLN A 636 -18.76 12.73 -33.78
CA GLN A 636 -19.14 13.88 -34.57
C GLN A 636 -19.85 13.47 -35.87
N ALA A 637 -19.35 12.45 -36.57
CA ALA A 637 -19.99 11.92 -37.78
C ALA A 637 -21.35 11.26 -37.48
N LYS A 638 -21.51 10.61 -36.32
CA LYS A 638 -22.77 10.01 -35.89
C LYS A 638 -23.91 11.02 -35.68
N LYS A 639 -23.58 12.29 -35.47
CA LYS A 639 -24.57 13.37 -35.26
C LYS A 639 -25.02 14.03 -36.56
N GLY A 640 -24.54 13.56 -37.71
CA GLY A 640 -24.85 14.10 -39.03
C GLY A 640 -23.63 14.75 -39.70
N ALA A 641 -23.87 15.66 -40.63
CA ALA A 641 -22.80 16.40 -41.29
C ALA A 641 -21.99 17.21 -40.26
N PHE A 642 -20.66 17.14 -40.35
CA PHE A 642 -19.77 17.92 -39.49
C PHE A 642 -20.00 19.42 -39.71
N VAL A 643 -20.35 20.12 -38.64
CA VAL A 643 -20.51 21.58 -38.64
C VAL A 643 -19.39 22.20 -37.80
N PRO A 644 -18.34 22.77 -38.44
CA PRO A 644 -17.28 23.43 -37.69
C PRO A 644 -17.85 24.67 -37.00
N HIS A 645 -17.60 24.79 -35.71
CA HIS A 645 -18.08 25.91 -34.90
C HIS A 645 -17.09 26.22 -33.78
N LEU A 646 -16.88 27.51 -33.51
CA LEU A 646 -16.05 27.98 -32.40
C LEU A 646 -16.93 28.66 -31.37
N THR A 647 -17.14 28.03 -30.21
CA THR A 647 -18.03 28.55 -29.17
C THR A 647 -17.50 29.84 -28.55
N VAL A 648 -18.35 30.87 -28.50
CA VAL A 648 -18.04 32.17 -27.88
C VAL A 648 -18.88 32.50 -26.64
N GLY A 649 -19.96 31.77 -26.39
CA GLY A 649 -20.76 31.92 -25.17
C GLY A 649 -21.93 30.96 -25.03
N GLN A 650 -22.53 30.89 -23.83
CA GLN A 650 -23.79 30.19 -23.59
C GLN A 650 -24.87 31.14 -23.05
N CYS A 651 -26.04 31.09 -23.67
CA CYS A 651 -27.16 32.01 -23.46
C CYS A 651 -28.40 31.25 -22.97
N LYS A 652 -29.28 31.94 -22.21
CA LYS A 652 -30.48 31.32 -21.60
C LYS A 652 -31.74 31.48 -22.45
N SER A 653 -31.72 32.39 -23.43
CA SER A 653 -32.84 32.67 -24.33
C SER A 653 -32.33 33.15 -25.69
N LYS A 654 -33.17 33.10 -26.72
CA LYS A 654 -32.86 33.66 -28.04
C LYS A 654 -32.54 35.16 -27.98
N THR A 655 -33.28 35.92 -27.18
CA THR A 655 -33.02 37.35 -26.95
C THR A 655 -31.62 37.60 -26.39
N SER A 656 -31.17 36.78 -25.42
CA SER A 656 -29.80 36.91 -24.88
C SER A 656 -28.70 36.51 -25.88
N VAL A 657 -29.02 35.77 -26.95
CA VAL A 657 -28.10 35.55 -28.08
C VAL A 657 -28.05 36.80 -28.95
N GLU A 658 -29.20 37.40 -29.27
CA GLU A 658 -29.31 38.64 -30.06
C GLU A 658 -28.56 39.79 -29.37
N ASP A 659 -28.69 39.93 -28.04
CA ASP A 659 -27.94 40.90 -27.24
C ASP A 659 -26.41 40.65 -27.31
N LEU A 660 -25.98 39.38 -27.25
CA LEU A 660 -24.56 39.03 -27.38
C LEU A 660 -24.05 39.42 -28.76
N VAL A 661 -24.79 39.09 -29.82
CA VAL A 661 -24.42 39.44 -31.20
C VAL A 661 -24.31 40.96 -31.36
N ALA A 662 -25.25 41.72 -30.81
CA ALA A 662 -25.26 43.18 -30.89
C ALA A 662 -24.12 43.85 -30.09
N THR A 663 -23.66 43.22 -29.00
CA THR A 663 -22.67 43.81 -28.07
C THR A 663 -21.27 43.22 -28.20
N ALA A 664 -21.10 42.12 -28.93
CA ALA A 664 -19.81 41.47 -29.13
C ALA A 664 -18.79 42.35 -29.85
N GLY A 665 -19.25 43.30 -30.69
CA GLY A 665 -18.38 44.16 -31.50
C GLY A 665 -17.47 43.36 -32.43
N TRP A 666 -17.92 42.17 -32.85
CA TRP A 666 -17.12 41.28 -33.70
C TRP A 666 -17.19 41.74 -35.15
N GLU A 667 -16.04 42.10 -35.70
CA GLU A 667 -15.87 42.30 -37.14
C GLU A 667 -15.27 41.03 -37.75
N SER A 668 -15.73 40.67 -38.95
CA SER A 668 -15.25 39.50 -39.69
C SER A 668 -13.72 39.49 -39.72
N SER A 669 -13.12 38.44 -39.18
CA SER A 669 -11.67 38.33 -39.02
C SER A 669 -11.16 37.04 -39.66
N SER A 670 -9.99 37.11 -40.30
CA SER A 670 -9.37 35.98 -41.00
C SER A 670 -8.10 35.51 -40.28
N THR A 671 -7.91 34.20 -40.24
CA THR A 671 -6.74 33.52 -39.70
C THR A 671 -6.42 32.28 -40.55
N SER A 672 -5.39 31.50 -40.20
CA SER A 672 -5.01 30.29 -40.95
C SER A 672 -5.14 29.03 -40.08
N CYS A 673 -5.66 27.96 -40.68
CA CYS A 673 -5.58 26.61 -40.12
C CYS A 673 -4.34 25.92 -40.69
N GLY A 674 -3.26 25.92 -39.90
CA GLY A 674 -2.00 25.26 -40.25
C GLY A 674 -1.74 23.94 -39.52
N GLU A 675 -2.45 23.67 -38.43
CA GLU A 675 -2.19 22.53 -37.55
C GLU A 675 -3.42 22.10 -36.75
N VAL A 676 -3.40 20.87 -36.24
CA VAL A 676 -4.35 20.36 -35.24
C VAL A 676 -3.65 20.10 -33.91
N CYS A 677 -4.39 20.22 -32.82
CA CYS A 677 -3.91 20.07 -31.45
C CYS A 677 -4.58 18.88 -30.76
N LEU A 678 -3.76 18.06 -30.08
CA LEU A 678 -4.25 17.05 -29.15
C LEU A 678 -4.19 17.64 -27.76
N ILE A 679 -5.35 17.72 -27.11
CA ILE A 679 -5.49 18.37 -25.81
C ILE A 679 -6.06 17.41 -24.77
N SER A 680 -5.61 17.51 -23.52
CA SER A 680 -6.15 16.72 -22.42
C SER A 680 -6.23 17.52 -21.11
N ARG A 681 -6.97 17.00 -20.13
CA ARG A 681 -7.09 17.56 -18.77
C ARG A 681 -7.07 16.42 -17.75
N LYS A 682 -6.69 16.73 -16.51
CA LYS A 682 -6.57 15.74 -15.41
C LYS A 682 -7.92 15.46 -14.73
N GLY A 683 -8.68 16.50 -14.38
CA GLY A 683 -9.98 16.45 -13.72
C GLY A 683 -11.05 17.30 -14.41
N ASP A 684 -12.31 17.18 -13.98
CA ASP A 684 -13.49 17.81 -14.63
C ASP A 684 -13.51 19.34 -14.66
N ASP A 685 -12.85 19.97 -13.70
CA ASP A 685 -12.72 21.42 -13.60
C ASP A 685 -11.36 21.95 -14.08
N ASP A 686 -10.43 21.05 -14.46
CA ASP A 686 -9.09 21.44 -14.90
C ASP A 686 -9.10 21.94 -16.36
N PRO A 687 -8.24 22.92 -16.69
CA PRO A 687 -8.07 23.39 -18.06
C PRO A 687 -7.51 22.30 -18.97
N PHE A 688 -7.92 22.33 -20.24
CA PHE A 688 -7.29 21.55 -21.29
C PHE A 688 -5.92 22.13 -21.63
N GLU A 689 -4.90 21.29 -21.58
CA GLU A 689 -3.54 21.61 -21.97
C GLU A 689 -3.24 20.99 -23.35
N VAL A 690 -2.51 21.74 -24.18
CA VAL A 690 -2.04 21.23 -25.48
C VAL A 690 -0.83 20.36 -25.25
N HIS A 691 -0.89 19.08 -25.63
CA HIS A 691 0.23 18.14 -25.51
C HIS A 691 0.98 17.95 -26.82
N TRP A 692 0.26 17.90 -27.94
CA TRP A 692 0.84 17.71 -29.27
C TRP A 692 0.23 18.66 -30.29
N ARG A 693 1.06 19.12 -31.22
CA ARG A 693 0.64 19.84 -32.43
C ARG A 693 1.06 19.03 -33.66
N VAL A 694 0.16 18.93 -34.64
CA VAL A 694 0.42 18.21 -35.90
C VAL A 694 0.14 19.14 -37.08
N GLN A 695 1.18 19.42 -37.85
CA GLN A 695 1.16 20.37 -38.96
C GLN A 695 0.50 19.78 -40.21
N LEU A 696 -0.40 20.55 -40.82
CA LEU A 696 -1.02 20.24 -42.11
C LEU A 696 0.03 20.37 -43.23
N GLY A 697 -0.07 19.51 -44.24
CA GLY A 697 0.78 19.50 -45.43
C GLY A 697 2.16 18.88 -45.21
N THR A 698 2.85 19.23 -44.12
CA THR A 698 4.17 18.65 -43.79
C THR A 698 4.05 17.34 -42.99
N GLY A 699 3.01 17.21 -42.17
CA GLY A 699 2.87 16.09 -41.25
C GLY A 699 3.94 16.07 -40.17
N THR A 700 4.55 17.22 -39.85
CA THR A 700 5.47 17.34 -38.72
C THR A 700 4.66 17.40 -37.43
N CYS A 701 4.99 16.56 -36.45
CA CYS A 701 4.39 16.60 -35.13
C CYS A 701 5.41 17.00 -34.06
N SER A 702 5.00 17.80 -33.09
CA SER A 702 5.84 18.20 -31.96
C SER A 702 5.08 18.07 -30.63
N ALA A 703 5.78 17.57 -29.62
CA ALA A 703 5.32 17.59 -28.24
C ALA A 703 5.58 18.96 -27.61
N THR A 704 4.66 19.46 -26.79
CA THR A 704 4.81 20.71 -26.04
C THR A 704 5.52 20.47 -24.71
N PRO A 705 6.02 21.52 -24.02
CA PRO A 705 6.58 21.39 -22.68
C PRO A 705 5.63 20.76 -21.66
N ALA A 706 4.31 20.96 -21.78
CA ALA A 706 3.32 20.31 -20.91
C ALA A 706 3.29 18.77 -21.08
N ALA A 707 3.65 18.26 -22.25
CA ALA A 707 3.87 16.82 -22.46
C ALA A 707 5.20 16.31 -21.90
N LEU A 708 6.16 17.20 -21.60
CA LEU A 708 7.46 16.89 -21.00
C LEU A 708 7.47 17.09 -19.47
N ASP A 709 6.64 18.01 -18.94
CA ASP A 709 6.44 18.33 -17.51
C ASP A 709 5.35 17.48 -16.85
N ALA A 710 4.52 16.79 -17.65
CA ALA A 710 3.75 15.64 -17.17
C ALA A 710 4.75 14.50 -16.86
N GLY A 711 5.51 14.69 -15.78
CA GLY A 711 6.43 13.69 -15.26
C GLY A 711 5.76 12.34 -15.20
N GLU A 712 6.53 11.31 -15.55
CA GLU A 712 6.21 9.91 -15.31
C GLU A 712 5.35 9.78 -14.03
N PRO A 713 4.05 9.47 -14.16
CA PRO A 713 3.32 9.04 -12.99
C PRO A 713 3.96 7.74 -12.53
N ALA A 714 4.16 7.65 -11.22
CA ALA A 714 4.42 6.40 -10.54
C ALA A 714 3.54 5.31 -11.16
N ILE A 715 4.16 4.23 -11.61
CA ILE A 715 3.46 3.02 -12.06
C ILE A 715 2.69 2.50 -10.84
N GLU A 716 1.48 3.00 -10.61
CA GLU A 716 0.43 2.18 -10.06
C GLU A 716 0.21 1.08 -11.07
N MET A 717 0.59 -0.14 -10.68
CA MET A 717 0.34 -1.32 -11.48
C MET A 717 -1.15 -1.33 -11.83
N PRO A 718 -1.53 -1.40 -13.12
CA PRO A 718 -2.92 -1.62 -13.47
C PRO A 718 -3.37 -2.91 -12.78
N SER A 719 -4.48 -2.82 -12.04
CA SER A 719 -5.29 -3.98 -11.70
C SER A 719 -5.45 -4.81 -12.96
N ALA A 720 -5.26 -6.13 -12.85
CA ALA A 720 -5.22 -7.07 -13.95
C ALA A 720 -6.38 -6.91 -14.95
N SER A 721 -6.19 -6.07 -15.96
CA SER A 721 -7.03 -5.97 -17.15
C SER A 721 -6.26 -5.27 -18.28
N SER A 722 -5.05 -5.73 -18.59
CA SER A 722 -4.36 -5.37 -19.83
C SER A 722 -4.56 -6.50 -20.85
N ASN A 723 -5.69 -6.45 -21.56
CA ASN A 723 -5.88 -7.15 -22.82
C ASN A 723 -5.27 -6.26 -23.92
N GLU A 724 -4.00 -6.48 -24.28
CA GLU A 724 -3.55 -6.20 -25.64
C GLU A 724 -3.61 -7.50 -26.47
N PRO A 725 -3.95 -7.44 -27.77
CA PRO A 725 -4.38 -8.61 -28.52
C PRO A 725 -3.18 -9.41 -29.02
N LEU A 726 -2.76 -10.40 -28.24
CA LEU A 726 -2.25 -11.65 -28.81
C LEU A 726 -3.44 -12.33 -29.48
N LEU A 727 -3.72 -12.01 -30.76
CA LEU A 727 -4.71 -12.68 -31.64
C LEU A 727 -5.83 -13.35 -30.83
N ASP A 728 -6.70 -12.53 -30.24
CA ASP A 728 -7.67 -12.94 -29.24
C ASP A 728 -8.78 -13.74 -29.91
N LEU A 729 -8.49 -15.00 -30.26
CA LEU A 729 -9.45 -16.00 -30.71
C LEU A 729 -10.35 -16.39 -29.53
N ARG A 730 -11.02 -15.42 -28.87
CA ARG A 730 -11.92 -15.70 -27.75
C ARG A 730 -12.85 -16.83 -28.14
N ASN A 731 -12.72 -17.97 -27.46
CA ASN A 731 -13.40 -19.24 -27.76
C ASN A 731 -12.76 -20.11 -28.85
N PHE A 732 -11.44 -20.13 -28.97
CA PHE A 732 -10.74 -21.06 -29.86
C PHE A 732 -11.21 -22.51 -29.64
N ARG A 733 -11.67 -23.15 -30.73
CA ARG A 733 -12.03 -24.56 -30.81
C ARG A 733 -11.19 -25.23 -31.88
N CYS A 734 -10.52 -26.32 -31.53
CA CYS A 734 -9.81 -27.13 -32.50
C CYS A 734 -10.79 -27.74 -33.50
N ASP A 735 -10.32 -28.06 -34.71
CA ASP A 735 -11.18 -28.51 -35.80
C ASP A 735 -12.01 -29.74 -35.40
N ASN A 736 -11.40 -30.71 -34.72
CA ASN A 736 -12.13 -31.87 -34.18
C ASN A 736 -13.30 -31.51 -33.27
N CYS A 737 -13.14 -30.50 -32.39
CA CYS A 737 -14.21 -30.07 -31.49
C CYS A 737 -15.24 -29.19 -32.22
N ARG A 738 -14.80 -28.41 -33.22
CA ARG A 738 -15.67 -27.63 -34.10
C ARG A 738 -16.57 -28.55 -34.93
N ASP A 739 -16.01 -29.57 -35.56
CA ASP A 739 -16.73 -30.56 -36.35
C ASP A 739 -17.68 -31.40 -35.49
N ALA A 740 -17.29 -31.71 -34.25
CA ALA A 740 -18.18 -32.38 -33.30
C ALA A 740 -19.35 -31.50 -32.87
N LEU A 741 -19.13 -30.19 -32.70
CA LEU A 741 -20.17 -29.22 -32.37
C LEU A 741 -21.12 -29.02 -33.55
N THR A 742 -20.58 -28.84 -34.77
CA THR A 742 -21.38 -28.72 -36.00
C THR A 742 -22.27 -29.95 -36.18
N ARG A 743 -21.73 -31.16 -36.00
CA ARG A 743 -22.54 -32.40 -36.07
C ARG A 743 -23.64 -32.46 -35.02
N ARG A 744 -23.40 -31.98 -33.80
CA ARG A 744 -24.46 -31.91 -32.77
C ARG A 744 -25.55 -30.91 -33.14
N ILE A 745 -25.18 -29.72 -33.61
CA ILE A 745 -26.14 -28.68 -34.02
C ILE A 745 -26.99 -29.19 -35.20
N LEU A 746 -26.38 -29.85 -36.18
CA LEU A 746 -27.10 -30.42 -37.31
C LEU A 746 -28.06 -31.55 -36.88
N ASN A 747 -27.63 -32.45 -35.99
CA ASN A 747 -28.50 -33.49 -35.46
C ASN A 747 -29.66 -32.92 -34.60
N GLU A 748 -29.42 -31.87 -33.81
CA GLU A 748 -30.46 -31.18 -33.03
C GLU A 748 -31.42 -30.38 -33.93
N ALA A 749 -30.96 -29.91 -35.10
CA ALA A 749 -31.79 -29.28 -36.11
C ALA A 749 -32.64 -30.29 -36.89
N ASP A 750 -32.11 -31.49 -37.17
CA ASP A 750 -32.85 -32.57 -37.83
C ASP A 750 -33.94 -33.19 -36.93
N ASP A 751 -33.76 -33.17 -35.60
CA ASP A 751 -34.77 -33.59 -34.62
C ASP A 751 -35.87 -32.53 -34.38
N ALA A 752 -35.70 -31.31 -34.91
CA ALA A 752 -36.69 -30.24 -34.85
C ALA A 752 -37.59 -30.26 -36.11
N ALA A 753 -38.62 -31.11 -36.11
CA ALA A 753 -39.63 -31.15 -37.16
C ALA A 753 -40.19 -29.75 -37.51
N PRO A 754 -40.43 -29.41 -38.79
CA PRO A 754 -40.93 -28.11 -39.18
C PRO A 754 -42.43 -28.07 -38.95
N THR A 755 -42.86 -27.49 -37.84
CA THR A 755 -44.18 -26.84 -37.74
C THR A 755 -44.27 -26.14 -36.38
N LYS A 756 -43.96 -24.84 -36.36
CA LYS A 756 -44.39 -23.98 -35.26
C LYS A 756 -45.13 -22.79 -35.82
N LYS A 757 -46.46 -22.81 -35.66
CA LYS A 757 -47.32 -21.64 -35.83
C LYS A 757 -46.81 -20.50 -34.95
N CYS A 758 -46.73 -19.30 -35.51
CA CYS A 758 -46.42 -18.09 -34.74
C CYS A 758 -47.48 -17.92 -33.62
N PRO A 759 -47.10 -17.85 -32.33
CA PRO A 759 -48.05 -17.79 -31.21
C PRO A 759 -48.85 -16.47 -31.15
N GLY A 760 -48.50 -15.47 -31.96
CA GLY A 760 -49.25 -14.22 -32.07
C GLY A 760 -50.27 -14.18 -33.22
N CYS A 761 -50.03 -14.89 -34.33
CA CYS A 761 -50.88 -14.76 -35.54
C CYS A 761 -51.28 -16.09 -36.20
N GLY A 762 -50.80 -17.23 -35.71
CA GLY A 762 -51.23 -18.55 -36.19
C GLY A 762 -50.78 -18.97 -37.59
N VAL A 763 -49.96 -18.15 -38.27
CA VAL A 763 -49.44 -18.45 -39.60
C VAL A 763 -48.35 -19.51 -39.51
N GLU A 764 -48.47 -20.57 -40.31
CA GLU A 764 -47.40 -21.52 -40.58
C GLU A 764 -46.44 -20.90 -41.60
N VAL A 765 -45.16 -20.87 -41.27
CA VAL A 765 -44.10 -20.43 -42.18
C VAL A 765 -43.32 -21.68 -42.55
N GLU A 766 -43.28 -22.00 -43.85
CA GLU A 766 -42.39 -23.01 -44.41
C GLU A 766 -40.93 -22.58 -44.30
#